data_AF-A0A8H7ETJ4-F1
#
_entry.id   AF-A0A8H7ETJ4-F1
#
_cell.length_a   1.000
_cell.length_b   1.000
_cell.length_c   1.000
_cell.angle_alpha   90.00
_cell.angle_beta   90.00
_cell.angle_gamma   90.00
#
_symmetry.space_group_name_H-M   'P 1'
#
loop_
_entity.id
_entity.type
_entity.pdbx_description
1 polymer ?
#
loop_
_entity_poly.entity_id
_entity_poly.type
_entity_poly.pdbx_seq_one_letter_code
_entity_poly.pdbx_strand_id
1 'polypeptide(L)'
;MDQPTPRDYVFHLRQGNYQAALDLGKELQLDADITYKAQWKKHCEKHGPALTQDEVNLLALIKDDAWVVTECLEVLVDQWQLQKQILHLGQTRAESKTNAILERLCNEEIAIESEEEKMWLRIRLYFLQYLDRLATFVKIWPSIPKTKPFGEAYGQFRDCNLIPQAIEFARSENHVALDAIFMHHGQEVLLQRLFILSQIPETAAASSFDLPHVTLDREDRWLEEPWRTEIDPVEKPSIRRQIESPVPAHESYLTSLEQSVQSTEYPTSAEVIADWYLERAHAMDSIGLSSHALEMIRYAQAMGVSNVKDKISDYEWLCKYVYTSAGQDQFVNLEKFKEMSPYDIMKGLLVDTDANRIVNDIFSLVLPWLEMCRKRRKEPSEEGVEFMLYRWLMEISVDHIDWCCAVFEQSKPTIPLEERIIKDDLDLSRLALAVSYSTDRELEYLVRIFECLPIFDNLNETEEVINMDSLLPFVGSATRLFEALQRTGPYCLTKMMDTLQVQLGSAEVLSRYHAAVPLRWYLSKQPVESQRQLCIRMASQAAGGVESGGAQFDHDNDWRELLDDMLRLQGDGTGIFGLVKPTEIMEIFYSSLLRCGRFRLAKELLMGTETTRVLDANKIRDIVIDAEHEFFDNATTGNMHAGNMKQALECLKVLPAMPETRKEIDLIEATHELTWTYQTLDRPGVALMPIQVRQSNNRLDLISKLINTHRGIYRKHEDVLSLARKLGYQDDLLAEVKVLAMLASAALVDEEYETSYRLCRATVDKAQSHSDKNEDEINHAAWQICFNLGRLDAYEDLNRRQDILAMALVLTPPEHIHDVLAVWRKIDEKRPKDIPLDLLNPQSIEEQSTSGWQGLLQSAKKHQWLLGDLLGAPASSNETVAGGSDRTGGRRKRDQLRDMVGGWLFQ
;
A
#
# COMPACT_ATOMS: atom_id res chain seq x y z
N MET A 1 61.61 83.68 -49.61
CA MET A 1 61.14 82.31 -49.31
C MET A 1 62.37 81.54 -48.91
N ASP A 2 62.43 81.14 -47.64
CA ASP A 2 63.57 80.38 -47.13
C ASP A 2 63.59 79.01 -47.79
N GLN A 3 64.79 78.51 -48.10
CA GLN A 3 64.94 77.19 -48.70
C GLN A 3 64.40 76.13 -47.74
N PRO A 4 63.61 75.15 -48.22
CA PRO A 4 63.08 74.09 -47.38
C PRO A 4 64.23 73.37 -46.68
N THR A 5 64.07 73.10 -45.37
CA THR A 5 65.11 72.42 -44.58
C THR A 5 64.68 71.02 -44.15
N PRO A 6 65.62 70.10 -43.86
CA PRO A 6 65.30 68.81 -43.27
C PRO A 6 64.51 68.89 -41.95
N ARG A 7 64.59 70.02 -41.22
CA ARG A 7 63.79 70.27 -40.01
C ARG A 7 62.31 70.46 -40.34
N ASP A 8 62.00 71.12 -41.45
CA ASP A 8 60.63 71.32 -41.92
C ASP A 8 60.00 69.98 -42.34
N TYR A 9 60.78 69.14 -43.03
CA TYR A 9 60.38 67.76 -43.34
C TYR A 9 60.00 66.94 -42.09
N VAL A 10 60.87 66.92 -41.06
CA VAL A 10 60.58 66.21 -39.79
C VAL A 10 59.39 66.82 -39.06
N PHE A 11 59.20 68.14 -39.13
CA PHE A 11 58.04 68.81 -38.56
C PHE A 11 56.73 68.34 -39.22
N HIS A 12 56.65 68.35 -40.55
CA HIS A 12 55.47 67.88 -41.29
C HIS A 12 55.19 66.38 -41.06
N LEU A 13 56.24 65.56 -40.98
CA LEU A 13 56.16 64.14 -40.65
C LEU A 13 55.51 63.90 -39.26
N ARG A 14 55.96 64.62 -38.22
CA ARG A 14 55.42 64.51 -36.85
C ARG A 14 53.98 65.00 -36.74
N GLN A 15 53.62 66.03 -37.49
CA GLN A 15 52.26 66.58 -37.51
C GLN A 15 51.27 65.66 -38.28
N GLY A 16 51.76 64.66 -39.03
CA GLY A 16 50.92 63.79 -39.87
C GLY A 16 50.52 64.40 -41.21
N ASN A 17 51.23 65.45 -41.66
CA ASN A 17 51.02 66.08 -42.96
C ASN A 17 51.86 65.35 -44.02
N TYR A 18 51.52 64.09 -44.30
CA TYR A 18 52.35 63.17 -45.10
C TYR A 18 52.56 63.60 -46.54
N GLN A 19 51.54 64.16 -47.20
CA GLN A 19 51.69 64.66 -48.57
C GLN A 19 52.70 65.83 -48.64
N ALA A 20 52.61 66.78 -47.70
CA ALA A 20 53.57 67.87 -47.60
C ALA A 20 54.99 67.37 -47.26
N ALA A 21 55.10 66.33 -46.43
CA ALA A 21 56.39 65.68 -46.15
C ALA A 21 56.95 64.97 -47.40
N LEU A 22 56.13 64.30 -48.22
CA LEU A 22 56.56 63.68 -49.48
C LEU A 22 57.04 64.72 -50.50
N ASP A 23 56.33 65.85 -50.61
CA ASP A 23 56.69 66.91 -51.55
C ASP A 23 58.00 67.59 -51.14
N LEU A 24 58.18 67.90 -49.84
CA LEU A 24 59.45 68.39 -49.28
C LEU A 24 60.58 67.35 -49.39
N GLY A 25 60.26 66.06 -49.21
CA GLY A 25 61.22 64.97 -49.34
C GLY A 25 61.77 64.85 -50.76
N LYS A 26 60.92 65.04 -51.78
CA LYS A 26 61.35 65.09 -53.20
C LYS A 26 62.26 66.27 -53.48
N GLU A 27 61.94 67.45 -52.96
CA GLU A 27 62.78 68.66 -53.10
C GLU A 27 64.15 68.49 -52.41
N LEU A 28 64.18 67.76 -51.30
CA LEU A 28 65.38 67.49 -50.49
C LEU A 28 66.13 66.20 -50.86
N GLN A 29 65.69 65.44 -51.88
CA GLN A 29 66.23 64.13 -52.26
C GLN A 29 66.29 63.12 -51.09
N LEU A 30 65.32 63.15 -50.19
CA LEU A 30 65.18 62.21 -49.08
C LEU A 30 64.43 60.95 -49.53
N ASP A 31 64.74 59.82 -48.89
CA ASP A 31 64.06 58.55 -49.16
C ASP A 31 62.58 58.62 -48.77
N ALA A 32 61.70 58.35 -49.75
CA ALA A 32 60.25 58.37 -49.58
C ALA A 32 59.77 57.30 -48.59
N ASP A 33 60.52 56.20 -48.44
CA ASP A 33 60.21 55.13 -47.48
C ASP A 33 60.12 55.67 -46.05
N ILE A 34 60.92 56.69 -45.68
CA ILE A 34 60.87 57.29 -44.35
C ILE A 34 59.48 57.90 -44.08
N THR A 35 58.88 58.55 -45.09
CA THR A 35 57.54 59.12 -44.96
C THR A 35 56.47 58.04 -44.94
N TYR A 36 56.55 57.05 -45.84
CA TYR A 36 55.56 55.96 -45.90
C TYR A 36 55.60 55.06 -44.65
N LYS A 37 56.77 54.73 -44.11
CA LYS A 37 56.92 53.98 -42.86
C LYS A 37 56.35 54.73 -41.66
N ALA A 38 56.60 56.04 -41.57
CA ALA A 38 56.04 56.86 -40.50
C ALA A 38 54.51 57.03 -40.64
N GLN A 39 54.00 57.06 -41.87
CA GLN A 39 52.57 57.07 -42.15
C GLN A 39 51.93 55.74 -41.72
N TRP A 40 52.49 54.61 -42.15
CA TRP A 40 52.03 53.27 -41.76
C TRP A 40 51.97 53.09 -40.24
N LYS A 41 53.05 53.40 -39.52
CA LYS A 41 53.09 53.25 -38.05
C LYS A 41 52.01 54.06 -37.35
N LYS A 42 51.74 55.29 -37.79
CA LYS A 42 50.66 56.11 -37.22
C LYS A 42 49.27 55.54 -37.53
N HIS A 43 49.07 54.94 -38.71
CA HIS A 43 47.83 54.24 -39.04
C HIS A 43 47.63 53.00 -38.16
N CYS A 44 48.68 52.18 -37.97
CA CYS A 44 48.64 51.04 -37.05
C CYS A 44 48.35 51.45 -35.61
N GLU A 45 48.98 52.51 -35.09
CA GLU A 45 48.73 53.04 -33.75
C GLU A 45 47.29 53.55 -33.58
N LYS A 46 46.73 54.17 -34.63
CA LYS A 46 45.41 54.81 -34.57
C LYS A 46 44.26 53.84 -34.77
N HIS A 47 44.37 52.94 -35.74
CA HIS A 47 43.27 52.06 -36.17
C HIS A 47 43.47 50.61 -35.72
N GLY A 48 44.68 50.21 -35.32
CA GLY A 48 44.98 48.87 -34.82
C GLY A 48 44.48 47.78 -35.77
N PRO A 49 43.62 46.84 -35.31
CA PRO A 49 43.10 45.77 -36.15
C PRO A 49 42.03 46.21 -37.17
N ALA A 50 41.55 47.46 -37.10
CA ALA A 50 40.53 48.02 -37.98
C ALA A 50 41.08 48.84 -39.17
N LEU A 51 42.29 48.52 -39.63
CA LEU A 51 42.91 49.14 -40.81
C LEU A 51 42.02 49.03 -42.06
N THR A 52 42.14 50.02 -42.94
CA THR A 52 41.41 50.09 -44.20
C THR A 52 42.27 49.66 -45.40
N GLN A 53 41.62 49.32 -46.51
CA GLN A 53 42.25 48.93 -47.77
C GLN A 53 43.31 49.94 -48.25
N ASP A 54 43.00 51.25 -48.19
CA ASP A 54 43.90 52.30 -48.66
C ASP A 54 45.14 52.44 -47.78
N GLU A 55 45.01 52.17 -46.48
CA GLU A 55 46.13 52.18 -45.54
C GLU A 55 47.06 50.98 -45.78
N VAL A 56 46.50 49.79 -46.05
CA VAL A 56 47.28 48.58 -46.42
C VAL A 56 48.03 48.79 -47.74
N ASN A 57 47.44 49.50 -48.70
CA ASN A 57 48.09 49.80 -49.99
C ASN A 57 49.38 50.64 -49.83
N LEU A 58 49.59 51.33 -48.70
CA LEU A 58 50.84 52.05 -48.41
C LEU A 58 52.04 51.12 -48.33
N LEU A 59 51.88 49.89 -47.84
CA LEU A 59 52.96 48.91 -47.75
C LEU A 59 53.57 48.59 -49.11
N ALA A 60 52.75 48.60 -50.18
CA ALA A 60 53.24 48.33 -51.53
C ALA A 60 54.15 49.44 -52.09
N LEU A 61 54.04 50.67 -51.56
CA LEU A 61 54.84 51.83 -51.99
C LEU A 61 56.26 51.84 -51.39
N ILE A 62 56.49 51.06 -50.32
CA ILE A 62 57.76 50.98 -49.60
C ILE A 62 58.71 50.03 -50.33
N LYS A 63 59.98 50.43 -50.47
CA LYS A 63 61.02 49.68 -51.19
C LYS A 63 61.84 48.77 -50.28
N ASP A 64 61.92 49.06 -48.99
CA ASP A 64 62.60 48.23 -48.00
C ASP A 64 61.85 46.90 -47.75
N ASP A 65 62.22 45.88 -48.53
CA ASP A 65 61.59 44.55 -48.47
C ASP A 65 61.69 43.89 -47.09
N ALA A 66 62.81 44.09 -46.37
CA ALA A 66 63.00 43.48 -45.05
C ALA A 66 62.01 44.09 -44.04
N TRP A 67 61.85 45.42 -44.06
CA TRP A 67 60.89 46.09 -43.20
C TRP A 67 59.44 45.74 -43.56
N VAL A 68 59.08 45.71 -44.86
CA VAL A 68 57.72 45.37 -45.30
C VAL A 68 57.34 43.96 -44.86
N VAL A 69 58.24 43.00 -45.02
CA VAL A 69 58.00 41.62 -44.60
C VAL A 69 57.80 41.49 -43.09
N THR A 70 58.61 42.17 -42.28
CA THR A 70 58.44 42.15 -40.81
C THR A 70 57.07 42.67 -40.41
N GLU A 71 56.63 43.79 -40.98
CA GLU A 71 55.30 44.34 -40.71
C GLU A 71 54.19 43.40 -41.21
N CYS A 72 54.36 42.77 -42.37
CA CYS A 72 53.42 41.78 -42.89
C CYS A 72 53.29 40.52 -42.01
N LEU A 73 54.32 40.14 -41.26
CA LEU A 73 54.27 39.03 -40.31
C LEU A 73 53.62 39.46 -38.98
N GLU A 74 53.92 40.67 -38.49
CA GLU A 74 53.47 41.15 -37.18
C GLU A 74 52.03 41.69 -37.18
N VAL A 75 51.59 42.36 -38.25
CA VAL A 75 50.29 43.06 -38.26
C VAL A 75 49.12 42.09 -38.43
N LEU A 76 48.14 42.26 -37.56
CA LEU A 76 46.89 41.50 -37.51
C LEU A 76 45.68 42.43 -37.71
N VAL A 77 44.80 42.08 -38.63
CA VAL A 77 43.58 42.85 -38.95
C VAL A 77 42.31 42.00 -38.87
N ASP A 78 41.19 42.64 -38.54
CA ASP A 78 39.91 41.96 -38.34
C ASP A 78 39.19 41.57 -39.64
N GLN A 79 39.55 42.19 -40.76
CA GLN A 79 39.04 41.82 -42.07
C GLN A 79 39.97 40.78 -42.70
N TRP A 80 39.52 39.53 -42.82
CA TRP A 80 40.32 38.44 -43.36
C TRP A 80 40.80 38.69 -44.80
N GLN A 81 40.05 39.44 -45.61
CA GLN A 81 40.45 39.83 -46.96
C GLN A 81 41.68 40.75 -46.93
N LEU A 82 41.71 41.70 -45.98
CA LEU A 82 42.86 42.58 -45.77
C LEU A 82 44.04 41.80 -45.19
N GLN A 83 43.80 40.90 -44.24
CA GLN A 83 44.86 40.03 -43.70
C GLN A 83 45.50 39.19 -44.82
N LYS A 84 44.68 38.62 -45.71
CA LYS A 84 45.13 37.86 -46.87
C LYS A 84 45.98 38.72 -47.81
N GLN A 85 45.60 39.97 -48.05
CA GLN A 85 46.38 40.89 -48.87
C GLN A 85 47.74 41.22 -48.24
N ILE A 86 47.77 41.49 -46.93
CA ILE A 86 49.01 41.78 -46.18
C ILE A 86 49.97 40.60 -46.30
N LEU A 87 49.49 39.37 -46.08
CA LEU A 87 50.31 38.16 -46.18
C LEU A 87 50.77 37.88 -47.62
N HIS A 88 49.91 38.07 -48.63
CA HIS A 88 50.33 37.90 -50.04
C HIS A 88 51.37 38.92 -50.47
N LEU A 89 51.27 40.19 -50.02
CA LEU A 89 52.31 41.18 -50.31
C LEU A 89 53.65 40.74 -49.73
N GLY A 90 53.66 40.30 -48.46
CA GLY A 90 54.85 39.77 -47.81
C GLY A 90 55.42 38.53 -48.52
N GLN A 91 54.55 37.60 -48.91
CA GLN A 91 54.92 36.42 -49.70
C GLN A 91 55.60 36.81 -51.02
N THR A 92 55.02 37.73 -51.80
CA THR A 92 55.62 38.17 -53.08
C THR A 92 56.99 38.81 -52.89
N ARG A 93 57.18 39.61 -51.83
CA ARG A 93 58.49 40.19 -51.50
C ARG A 93 59.50 39.10 -51.10
N ALA A 94 59.07 38.12 -50.30
CA ALA A 94 59.91 37.00 -49.90
C ALA A 94 60.30 36.11 -51.10
N GLU A 95 59.37 35.84 -52.01
CA GLU A 95 59.61 35.08 -53.25
C GLU A 95 60.65 35.77 -54.13
N SER A 96 60.57 37.10 -54.29
CA SER A 96 61.55 37.84 -55.10
C SER A 96 62.98 37.71 -54.58
N LYS A 97 63.16 37.52 -53.27
CA LYS A 97 64.48 37.33 -52.63
C LYS A 97 64.93 35.87 -52.62
N THR A 98 63.99 34.93 -52.62
CA THR A 98 64.28 33.49 -52.44
C THR A 98 64.29 32.69 -53.73
N ASN A 99 63.65 33.13 -54.82
CA ASN A 99 63.56 32.35 -56.07
C ASN A 99 64.94 32.00 -56.63
N ALA A 100 65.87 32.96 -56.72
CA ALA A 100 67.23 32.70 -57.19
C ALA A 100 68.01 31.75 -56.27
N ILE A 101 67.75 31.81 -54.95
CA ILE A 101 68.35 30.91 -53.95
C ILE A 101 67.82 29.50 -54.16
N LEU A 102 66.51 29.33 -54.30
CA LEU A 102 65.86 28.03 -54.48
C LEU A 102 66.20 27.39 -55.84
N GLU A 103 66.34 28.18 -56.91
CA GLU A 103 66.81 27.69 -58.21
C GLU A 103 68.23 27.11 -58.09
N ARG A 104 69.13 27.78 -57.35
CA ARG A 104 70.47 27.28 -57.06
C ARG A 104 70.42 25.97 -56.24
N LEU A 105 69.67 25.96 -55.14
CA LEU A 105 69.58 24.81 -54.22
C LEU A 105 68.87 23.59 -54.82
N CYS A 106 67.95 23.79 -55.78
CA CYS A 106 67.26 22.68 -56.44
C CYS A 106 68.12 22.01 -57.54
N ASN A 107 69.10 22.72 -58.10
CA ASN A 107 69.94 22.21 -59.17
C ASN A 107 71.23 21.55 -58.66
N GLU A 108 71.75 21.99 -57.52
CA GLU A 108 72.98 21.52 -56.91
C GLU A 108 72.69 21.23 -55.43
N GLU A 109 72.87 19.99 -54.94
CA GLU A 109 72.64 19.59 -53.54
C GLU A 109 73.68 20.24 -52.58
N ILE A 110 73.62 21.56 -52.45
CA ILE A 110 74.58 22.40 -51.72
C ILE A 110 73.97 22.86 -50.39
N ALA A 111 74.80 22.98 -49.36
CA ALA A 111 74.40 23.51 -48.05
C ALA A 111 74.15 25.04 -48.09
N ILE A 112 73.18 25.53 -47.32
CA ILE A 112 72.91 26.97 -47.18
C ILE A 112 73.91 27.58 -46.19
N GLU A 113 74.89 28.33 -46.69
CA GLU A 113 75.96 28.90 -45.85
C GLU A 113 75.62 30.27 -45.25
N SER A 114 74.75 31.05 -45.90
CA SER A 114 74.40 32.41 -45.43
C SER A 114 73.21 32.40 -44.49
N GLU A 115 73.37 33.01 -43.31
CA GLU A 115 72.25 33.22 -42.37
C GLU A 115 71.18 34.17 -42.92
N GLU A 116 71.55 35.10 -43.82
CA GLU A 116 70.59 35.96 -44.49
C GLU A 116 69.72 35.15 -45.46
N GLU A 117 70.31 34.21 -46.21
CA GLU A 117 69.56 33.30 -47.08
C GLU A 117 68.60 32.42 -46.26
N LYS A 118 69.07 31.86 -45.13
CA LYS A 118 68.20 31.10 -44.21
C LYS A 118 67.06 31.93 -43.66
N MET A 119 67.32 33.19 -43.28
CA MET A 119 66.28 34.11 -42.80
C MET A 119 65.20 34.33 -43.85
N TRP A 120 65.57 34.64 -45.09
CA TRP A 120 64.60 34.85 -46.17
C TRP A 120 63.82 33.57 -46.52
N LEU A 121 64.45 32.40 -46.47
CA LEU A 121 63.77 31.12 -46.65
C LEU A 121 62.80 30.81 -45.50
N ARG A 122 63.16 31.09 -44.23
CA ARG A 122 62.25 30.99 -43.08
C ARG A 122 61.05 31.91 -43.24
N ILE A 123 61.27 33.15 -43.67
CA ILE A 123 60.22 34.13 -43.94
C ILE A 123 59.24 33.61 -44.99
N ARG A 124 59.74 33.06 -46.11
CA ARG A 124 58.88 32.44 -47.15
C ARG A 124 58.04 31.32 -46.55
N LEU A 125 58.66 30.45 -45.75
CA LEU A 125 57.95 29.36 -45.06
C LEU A 125 56.85 29.88 -44.14
N TYR A 126 57.11 30.92 -43.33
CA TYR A 126 56.09 31.52 -42.45
C TYR A 126 54.91 32.07 -43.24
N PHE A 127 55.13 32.78 -44.36
CA PHE A 127 54.03 33.29 -45.17
C PHE A 127 53.17 32.19 -45.79
N LEU A 128 53.79 31.11 -46.29
CA LEU A 128 53.06 29.95 -46.81
C LEU A 128 52.20 29.30 -45.72
N GLN A 129 52.80 29.05 -44.55
CA GLN A 129 52.08 28.49 -43.40
C GLN A 129 50.95 29.41 -42.93
N TYR A 130 51.19 30.71 -42.80
CA TYR A 130 50.17 31.66 -42.37
C TYR A 130 49.03 31.81 -43.37
N LEU A 131 49.30 31.75 -44.68
CA LEU A 131 48.24 31.77 -45.71
C LEU A 131 47.38 30.51 -45.66
N ASP A 132 47.99 29.33 -45.50
CA ASP A 132 47.25 28.07 -45.35
C ASP A 132 46.45 28.05 -44.03
N ARG A 133 47.05 28.52 -42.94
CA ARG A 133 46.37 28.72 -41.65
C ARG A 133 45.23 29.73 -41.76
N LEU A 134 45.39 30.81 -42.52
CA LEU A 134 44.33 31.82 -42.73
C LEU A 134 43.17 31.22 -43.50
N ALA A 135 43.44 30.46 -44.56
CA ALA A 135 42.39 29.79 -45.33
C ALA A 135 41.60 28.81 -44.47
N THR A 136 42.28 27.99 -43.65
CA THR A 136 41.62 27.14 -42.65
C THR A 136 40.85 27.96 -41.62
N PHE A 137 41.47 29.00 -41.06
CA PHE A 137 40.83 29.82 -40.03
C PHE A 137 39.56 30.50 -40.52
N VAL A 138 39.54 31.00 -41.76
CA VAL A 138 38.35 31.57 -42.40
C VAL A 138 37.24 30.52 -42.56
N LYS A 139 37.59 29.27 -42.90
CA LYS A 139 36.63 28.15 -43.03
C LYS A 139 36.00 27.81 -41.67
N ILE A 140 36.78 27.80 -40.59
CA ILE A 140 36.32 27.40 -39.25
C ILE A 140 35.79 28.58 -38.42
N TRP A 141 36.07 29.83 -38.81
CA TRP A 141 35.64 31.02 -38.08
C TRP A 141 34.13 31.06 -37.76
N PRO A 142 33.22 30.62 -38.66
CA PRO A 142 31.80 30.55 -38.33
C PRO A 142 31.47 29.57 -37.19
N SER A 143 32.28 28.53 -36.95
CA SER A 143 32.08 27.56 -35.87
C SER A 143 32.77 27.94 -34.56
N ILE A 144 33.64 28.95 -34.57
CA ILE A 144 34.35 29.41 -33.37
C ILE A 144 33.50 30.44 -32.61
N PRO A 145 33.37 30.33 -31.27
CA PRO A 145 32.73 31.36 -30.46
C PRO A 145 33.42 32.72 -30.62
N LYS A 146 32.65 33.76 -30.96
CA LYS A 146 33.15 35.13 -31.23
C LYS A 146 33.46 35.91 -29.95
N THR A 147 34.26 35.32 -29.05
CA THR A 147 34.71 35.95 -27.80
C THR A 147 35.81 36.99 -28.04
N LYS A 148 36.53 36.87 -29.16
CA LYS A 148 37.65 37.73 -29.56
C LYS A 148 37.43 38.28 -30.97
N PRO A 149 38.05 39.42 -31.31
CA PRO A 149 38.07 39.92 -32.67
C PRO A 149 38.88 38.97 -33.58
N PHE A 150 38.59 38.97 -34.89
CA PHE A 150 39.15 38.01 -35.84
C PHE A 150 40.68 38.07 -35.88
N GLY A 151 41.27 39.27 -35.90
CA GLY A 151 42.72 39.43 -35.98
C GLY A 151 43.45 38.80 -34.80
N GLU A 152 42.93 38.99 -33.59
CA GLU A 152 43.50 38.39 -32.37
C GLU A 152 43.37 36.85 -32.38
N ALA A 153 42.18 36.33 -32.71
CA ALA A 153 41.93 34.89 -32.73
C ALA A 153 42.73 34.18 -33.83
N TYR A 154 42.85 34.79 -35.01
CA TYR A 154 43.71 34.30 -36.09
C TYR A 154 45.19 34.32 -35.68
N GLY A 155 45.65 35.39 -35.01
CA GLY A 155 47.01 35.47 -34.48
C GLY A 155 47.34 34.32 -33.53
N GLN A 156 46.40 33.92 -32.68
CA GLN A 156 46.58 32.75 -31.82
C GLN A 156 46.59 31.44 -32.61
N PHE A 157 45.72 31.30 -33.60
CA PHE A 157 45.62 30.08 -34.41
C PHE A 157 46.81 29.90 -35.37
N ARG A 158 47.30 30.95 -36.02
CA ARG A 158 48.39 30.82 -37.00
C ARG A 158 49.71 30.36 -36.37
N ASP A 159 49.92 30.71 -35.10
CA ASP A 159 51.15 30.44 -34.33
C ASP A 159 51.04 29.19 -33.44
N CYS A 160 49.86 28.56 -33.37
CA CYS A 160 49.65 27.37 -32.55
C CYS A 160 50.18 26.09 -33.22
N ASN A 161 50.45 25.06 -32.40
CA ASN A 161 50.63 23.70 -32.89
C ASN A 161 49.25 23.08 -33.13
N LEU A 162 49.03 22.51 -34.33
CA LEU A 162 47.72 21.95 -34.68
C LEU A 162 47.30 20.75 -33.85
N ILE A 163 48.23 19.96 -33.31
CA ILE A 163 47.88 18.76 -32.55
C ILE A 163 47.14 19.15 -31.26
N PRO A 164 47.68 20.00 -30.36
CA PRO A 164 46.93 20.54 -29.23
C PRO A 164 45.65 21.28 -29.64
N GLN A 165 45.68 22.02 -30.75
CA GLN A 165 44.50 22.76 -31.21
C GLN A 165 43.38 21.81 -31.67
N ALA A 166 43.72 20.72 -32.33
CA ALA A 166 42.78 19.67 -32.73
C ALA A 166 42.23 18.92 -31.51
N ILE A 167 43.06 18.69 -30.48
CA ILE A 167 42.60 18.15 -29.19
C ILE A 167 41.56 19.08 -28.54
N GLU A 168 41.80 20.40 -28.55
CA GLU A 168 40.85 21.37 -28.00
C GLU A 168 39.56 21.43 -28.81
N PHE A 169 39.63 21.32 -30.13
CA PHE A 169 38.43 21.22 -30.98
C PHE A 169 37.65 19.92 -30.77
N ALA A 170 38.34 18.81 -30.52
CA ALA A 170 37.69 17.56 -30.15
C ALA A 170 36.96 17.69 -28.79
N ARG A 171 37.61 18.26 -27.78
CA ARG A 171 37.02 18.49 -26.43
C ARG A 171 35.83 19.44 -26.43
N SER A 172 35.84 20.41 -27.33
CA SER A 172 34.76 21.39 -27.49
C SER A 172 33.68 20.96 -28.50
N GLU A 173 33.73 19.70 -28.96
CA GLU A 173 32.78 19.11 -29.91
C GLU A 173 32.66 19.86 -31.25
N ASN A 174 33.72 20.57 -31.67
CA ASN A 174 33.74 21.35 -32.90
C ASN A 174 34.17 20.50 -34.11
N HIS A 175 33.25 19.66 -34.59
CA HIS A 175 33.45 18.79 -35.77
C HIS A 175 33.90 19.57 -37.02
N VAL A 176 33.30 20.75 -37.29
CA VAL A 176 33.67 21.60 -38.43
C VAL A 176 35.16 21.98 -38.41
N ALA A 177 35.68 22.32 -37.24
CA ALA A 177 37.08 22.70 -37.08
C ALA A 177 38.01 21.49 -37.18
N LEU A 178 37.60 20.36 -36.61
CA LEU A 178 38.38 19.12 -36.66
C LEU A 178 38.49 18.58 -38.09
N ASP A 179 37.37 18.52 -38.81
CA ASP A 179 37.31 18.11 -40.22
C ASP A 179 38.20 19.02 -41.09
N ALA A 180 38.15 20.34 -40.87
CA ALA A 180 38.99 21.28 -41.61
C ALA A 180 40.49 21.08 -41.32
N ILE A 181 40.87 20.70 -40.10
CA ILE A 181 42.26 20.40 -39.76
C ILE A 181 42.70 19.09 -40.42
N PHE A 182 41.94 18.01 -40.31
CA PHE A 182 42.29 16.72 -40.92
C PHE A 182 42.32 16.81 -42.45
N MET A 183 41.37 17.53 -43.05
CA MET A 183 41.26 17.69 -44.49
C MET A 183 42.39 18.55 -45.07
N HIS A 184 42.71 19.70 -44.47
CA HIS A 184 43.66 20.65 -45.07
C HIS A 184 45.09 20.54 -44.53
N HIS A 185 45.28 19.93 -43.35
CA HIS A 185 46.57 19.83 -42.66
C HIS A 185 46.91 18.38 -42.26
N GLY A 186 46.35 17.40 -42.97
CA GLY A 186 46.46 15.97 -42.63
C GLY A 186 47.87 15.46 -42.37
N GLN A 187 48.85 15.94 -43.14
CA GLN A 187 50.28 15.60 -42.97
C GLN A 187 50.84 15.93 -41.57
N GLU A 188 50.31 16.95 -40.89
CA GLU A 188 50.77 17.37 -39.56
C GLU A 188 50.08 16.63 -38.40
N VAL A 189 48.91 16.04 -38.63
CA VAL A 189 47.97 15.64 -37.54
C VAL A 189 47.49 14.19 -37.61
N LEU A 190 47.49 13.56 -38.80
CA LEU A 190 46.84 12.25 -38.97
C LEU A 190 47.55 11.11 -38.24
N LEU A 191 48.85 11.26 -37.93
CA LEU A 191 49.57 10.30 -37.08
C LEU A 191 49.00 10.24 -35.65
N GLN A 192 48.41 11.33 -35.14
CA GLN A 192 47.83 11.40 -33.80
C GLN A 192 46.29 11.35 -33.82
N ARG A 193 45.66 11.07 -34.98
CA ARG A 193 44.20 11.13 -35.17
C ARG A 193 43.39 10.34 -34.13
N LEU A 194 43.79 9.11 -33.80
CA LEU A 194 43.05 8.27 -32.84
C LEU A 194 43.12 8.85 -31.42
N PHE A 195 44.27 9.41 -31.04
CA PHE A 195 44.41 10.13 -29.79
C PHE A 195 43.53 11.39 -29.79
N ILE A 196 43.58 12.19 -30.85
CA ILE A 196 42.76 13.41 -30.96
C ILE A 196 41.26 13.07 -30.85
N LEU A 197 40.79 12.10 -31.62
CA LEU A 197 39.40 11.64 -31.60
C LEU A 197 39.01 11.03 -30.25
N SER A 198 39.94 10.42 -29.51
CA SER A 198 39.69 9.93 -28.15
C SER A 198 39.38 11.06 -27.14
N GLN A 199 39.67 12.31 -27.48
CA GLN A 199 39.40 13.48 -26.62
C GLN A 199 37.98 14.04 -26.81
N ILE A 200 37.20 13.50 -27.76
CA ILE A 200 35.79 13.85 -27.91
C ILE A 200 35.03 13.38 -26.65
N PRO A 201 34.23 14.22 -25.98
CA PRO A 201 33.46 13.81 -24.82
C PRO A 201 32.58 12.57 -25.07
N GLU A 202 32.43 11.71 -24.07
CA GLU A 202 31.61 10.49 -24.15
C GLU A 202 30.11 10.78 -24.36
N THR A 203 29.66 12.01 -24.06
CA THR A 203 28.28 12.48 -24.28
C THR A 203 28.01 12.88 -25.72
N ALA A 204 29.04 13.03 -26.55
CA ALA A 204 28.89 13.48 -27.92
C ALA A 204 28.37 12.35 -28.82
N ALA A 205 27.50 12.68 -29.77
CA ALA A 205 26.98 11.70 -30.72
C ALA A 205 28.07 11.27 -31.71
N ALA A 206 28.32 9.97 -31.83
CA ALA A 206 29.35 9.42 -32.73
C ALA A 206 29.12 9.82 -34.20
N SER A 207 27.84 9.94 -34.58
CA SER A 207 27.41 10.35 -35.93
C SER A 207 27.73 11.80 -36.31
N SER A 208 28.07 12.65 -35.35
CA SER A 208 28.41 14.05 -35.61
C SER A 208 29.87 14.27 -36.04
N PHE A 209 30.70 13.24 -35.95
CA PHE A 209 32.12 13.28 -36.32
C PHE A 209 32.42 12.29 -37.43
N ASP A 210 33.34 12.67 -38.30
CA ASP A 210 33.98 11.73 -39.21
C ASP A 210 34.98 10.88 -38.39
N LEU A 211 34.66 9.60 -38.19
CA LEU A 211 35.47 8.65 -37.42
C LEU A 211 36.13 7.64 -38.38
N PRO A 212 37.15 6.88 -37.94
CA PRO A 212 37.88 5.98 -38.82
C PRO A 212 36.96 4.93 -39.47
N HIS A 213 37.08 4.80 -40.79
CA HIS A 213 36.39 3.81 -41.62
C HIS A 213 37.32 2.65 -41.95
N VAL A 214 36.78 1.45 -42.14
CA VAL A 214 37.54 0.24 -42.45
C VAL A 214 36.99 -0.43 -43.71
N THR A 215 37.87 -0.60 -44.70
CA THR A 215 37.58 -1.35 -45.93
C THR A 215 38.67 -2.41 -46.14
N LEU A 216 38.29 -3.67 -46.41
CA LEU A 216 39.22 -4.78 -46.70
C LEU A 216 40.32 -4.96 -45.62
N ASP A 217 39.91 -4.97 -44.34
CA ASP A 217 40.77 -5.18 -43.15
C ASP A 217 41.83 -4.09 -42.89
N ARG A 218 41.72 -2.93 -43.54
CA ARG A 218 42.56 -1.75 -43.29
C ARG A 218 41.71 -0.50 -43.12
N GLU A 219 42.26 0.44 -42.37
CA GLU A 219 41.69 1.78 -42.26
C GLU A 219 41.74 2.51 -43.62
N ASP A 220 40.64 3.20 -43.95
CA ASP A 220 40.54 4.05 -45.12
C ASP A 220 41.36 5.33 -44.94
N ARG A 221 41.87 5.86 -46.06
CA ARG A 221 42.55 7.16 -46.03
C ARG A 221 41.51 8.27 -45.90
N TRP A 222 41.75 9.17 -44.95
CA TRP A 222 41.07 10.44 -44.81
C TRP A 222 41.13 11.23 -46.12
N LEU A 223 40.05 11.96 -46.40
CA LEU A 223 40.01 12.90 -47.51
C LEU A 223 40.93 14.08 -47.21
N GLU A 224 42.10 14.13 -47.86
CA GLU A 224 43.07 15.22 -47.76
C GLU A 224 42.96 16.15 -48.98
N GLU A 225 42.65 17.42 -48.75
CA GLU A 225 42.63 18.51 -49.74
C GLU A 225 43.51 19.66 -49.24
N PRO A 226 44.85 19.55 -49.30
CA PRO A 226 45.73 20.65 -48.89
C PRO A 226 45.44 21.91 -49.71
N TRP A 227 45.55 23.09 -49.10
CA TRP A 227 45.28 24.37 -49.77
C TRP A 227 46.15 24.63 -51.00
N ARG A 228 47.32 23.99 -51.05
CA ARG A 228 48.27 24.05 -52.15
C ARG A 228 48.48 22.63 -52.70
N THR A 229 48.30 22.46 -54.00
CA THR A 229 48.47 21.17 -54.69
C THR A 229 49.94 20.81 -54.91
N GLU A 230 50.80 21.82 -55.05
CA GLU A 230 52.25 21.66 -55.22
C GLU A 230 52.97 22.09 -53.94
N ILE A 231 53.92 21.26 -53.50
CA ILE A 231 54.78 21.55 -52.35
C ILE A 231 55.79 22.62 -52.77
N ASP A 232 55.87 23.70 -52.00
CA ASP A 232 56.85 24.75 -52.29
C ASP A 232 58.28 24.21 -52.12
N PRO A 233 59.25 24.60 -52.95
CA PRO A 233 60.63 24.13 -52.79
C PRO A 233 61.20 24.32 -51.39
N VAL A 234 60.79 25.37 -50.65
CA VAL A 234 61.25 25.63 -49.28
C VAL A 234 60.77 24.58 -48.26
N GLU A 235 59.67 23.90 -48.55
CA GLU A 235 59.04 22.91 -47.67
C GLU A 235 59.62 21.50 -47.84
N LYS A 236 60.49 21.30 -48.86
CA LYS A 236 61.18 20.03 -49.06
C LYS A 236 61.99 19.66 -47.81
N PRO A 237 61.97 18.39 -47.36
CA PRO A 237 62.67 17.98 -46.13
C PRO A 237 64.17 18.29 -46.11
N SER A 238 64.83 18.36 -47.27
CA SER A 238 66.24 18.69 -47.41
C SER A 238 66.56 20.17 -47.11
N ILE A 239 65.64 21.09 -47.45
CA ILE A 239 65.77 22.53 -47.19
C ILE A 239 65.25 22.84 -45.79
N ARG A 240 64.09 22.28 -45.41
CA ARG A 240 63.46 22.47 -44.10
C ARG A 240 64.43 22.19 -42.93
N ARG A 241 65.16 21.06 -42.98
CA ARG A 241 66.17 20.70 -41.97
C ARG A 241 67.34 21.68 -41.85
N GLN A 242 67.65 22.45 -42.91
CA GLN A 242 68.76 23.42 -42.90
C GLN A 242 68.32 24.81 -42.43
N ILE A 243 67.03 25.14 -42.59
CA ILE A 243 66.47 26.43 -42.19
C ILE A 243 65.86 26.39 -40.79
N GLU A 244 65.47 25.24 -40.26
CA GLU A 244 64.97 25.14 -38.88
C GLU A 244 66.01 25.67 -37.88
N SER A 245 65.58 26.60 -37.02
CA SER A 245 66.43 27.13 -35.95
C SER A 245 66.12 26.34 -34.68
N PRO A 246 67.11 25.68 -34.05
CA PRO A 246 66.89 24.98 -32.79
C PRO A 246 66.61 26.02 -31.69
N VAL A 247 65.34 26.17 -31.32
CA VAL A 247 64.94 26.94 -30.14
C VAL A 247 64.77 25.94 -29.01
N PRO A 248 65.68 25.89 -28.01
CA PRO A 248 65.69 24.82 -27.01
C PRO A 248 64.37 24.66 -26.24
N ALA A 249 63.66 25.76 -26.02
CA ALA A 249 62.34 25.76 -25.37
C ALA A 249 61.25 25.11 -26.24
N HIS A 250 61.30 25.33 -27.56
CA HIS A 250 60.35 24.74 -28.50
C HIS A 250 60.62 23.25 -28.71
N GLU A 251 61.90 22.86 -28.80
CA GLU A 251 62.31 21.45 -28.87
C GLU A 251 61.88 20.68 -27.62
N SER A 252 62.11 21.25 -26.43
CA SER A 252 61.66 20.66 -25.16
C SER A 252 60.15 20.48 -25.12
N TYR A 253 59.39 21.45 -25.65
CA TYR A 253 57.93 21.36 -25.76
C TYR A 253 57.50 20.24 -26.71
N LEU A 254 58.09 20.15 -27.91
CA LEU A 254 57.78 19.10 -28.88
C LEU A 254 58.10 17.71 -28.34
N THR A 255 59.24 17.53 -27.66
CA THR A 255 59.56 16.24 -27.01
C THR A 255 58.55 15.89 -25.92
N SER A 256 58.10 16.87 -25.12
CA SER A 256 57.05 16.62 -24.12
C SER A 256 55.70 16.25 -24.76
N LEU A 257 55.38 16.86 -25.90
CA LEU A 257 54.18 16.57 -26.66
C LEU A 257 54.21 15.13 -27.20
N GLU A 258 55.31 14.73 -27.83
CA GLU A 258 55.52 13.37 -28.36
C GLU A 258 55.45 12.28 -27.28
N GLN A 259 55.86 12.59 -26.05
CA GLN A 259 55.72 11.67 -24.91
C GLN A 259 54.28 11.54 -24.41
N SER A 260 53.47 12.58 -24.55
CA SER A 260 52.10 12.65 -24.03
C SER A 260 51.03 12.25 -25.03
N VAL A 261 51.28 12.47 -26.32
CA VAL A 261 50.33 12.21 -27.41
C VAL A 261 50.77 10.99 -28.17
N GLN A 262 49.98 9.91 -28.05
CA GLN A 262 50.25 8.67 -28.74
C GLN A 262 50.10 8.84 -30.24
N SER A 263 51.13 8.44 -30.99
CA SER A 263 51.10 8.37 -32.44
C SER A 263 50.82 6.95 -32.90
N THR A 264 49.95 6.81 -33.89
CA THR A 264 49.55 5.52 -34.49
C THR A 264 49.88 5.55 -35.97
N GLU A 265 50.39 4.44 -36.50
CA GLU A 265 50.60 4.28 -37.93
C GLU A 265 49.33 4.65 -38.71
N TYR A 266 49.51 5.30 -39.86
CA TYR A 266 48.42 5.78 -40.68
C TYR A 266 48.65 5.41 -42.15
N PRO A 267 47.70 4.69 -42.79
CA PRO A 267 46.54 3.99 -42.21
C PRO A 267 46.94 2.77 -41.36
N THR A 268 46.11 2.41 -40.36
CA THR A 268 46.36 1.25 -39.47
C THR A 268 45.53 0.00 -39.82
N SER A 269 45.67 -1.07 -39.04
CA SER A 269 44.90 -2.31 -39.21
C SER A 269 43.47 -2.18 -38.68
N ALA A 270 42.55 -2.97 -39.23
CA ALA A 270 41.18 -3.03 -38.74
C ALA A 270 41.06 -3.43 -37.26
N GLU A 271 41.99 -4.24 -36.75
CA GLU A 271 42.04 -4.66 -35.34
C GLU A 271 42.27 -3.46 -34.41
N VAL A 272 43.24 -2.59 -34.74
CA VAL A 272 43.52 -1.38 -33.94
C VAL A 272 42.33 -0.42 -33.95
N ILE A 273 41.65 -0.27 -35.09
CA ILE A 273 40.42 0.54 -35.18
C ILE A 273 39.30 -0.09 -34.34
N ALA A 274 39.13 -1.41 -34.39
CA ALA A 274 38.14 -2.11 -33.59
C ALA A 274 38.39 -1.92 -32.09
N ASP A 275 39.64 -2.08 -31.63
CA ASP A 275 40.03 -1.86 -30.24
C ASP A 275 39.75 -0.43 -29.80
N TRP A 276 40.07 0.56 -30.64
CA TRP A 276 39.76 1.97 -30.37
C TRP A 276 38.25 2.23 -30.19
N TYR A 277 37.40 1.69 -31.07
CA TYR A 277 35.93 1.79 -30.92
C TYR A 277 35.43 1.10 -29.65
N LEU A 278 36.02 -0.05 -29.28
CA LEU A 278 35.65 -0.80 -28.08
C LEU A 278 36.07 -0.08 -26.80
N GLU A 279 37.26 0.51 -26.75
CA GLU A 279 37.72 1.33 -25.64
C GLU A 279 36.83 2.55 -25.44
N ARG A 280 36.43 3.21 -26.54
CA ARG A 280 35.49 4.34 -26.50
C ARG A 280 34.12 3.93 -25.94
N ALA A 281 33.57 2.80 -26.39
CA ALA A 281 32.30 2.29 -25.87
C ALA A 281 32.41 1.88 -24.40
N HIS A 282 33.53 1.27 -23.98
CA HIS A 282 33.79 0.93 -22.57
C HIS A 282 33.88 2.18 -21.70
N ALA A 283 34.56 3.23 -22.15
CA ALA A 283 34.61 4.51 -21.45
C ALA A 283 33.22 5.11 -21.23
N MET A 284 32.38 5.13 -22.26
CA MET A 284 30.97 5.57 -22.18
C MET A 284 30.16 4.73 -21.18
N ASP A 285 30.30 3.41 -21.23
CA ASP A 285 29.61 2.50 -20.31
C ASP A 285 30.09 2.64 -18.85
N SER A 286 31.39 2.90 -18.64
CA SER A 286 32.00 3.05 -17.31
C SER A 286 31.45 4.23 -16.51
N ILE A 287 30.89 5.24 -17.20
CA ILE A 287 30.22 6.39 -16.60
C ILE A 287 28.68 6.29 -16.64
N GLY A 288 28.14 5.18 -17.17
CA GLY A 288 26.70 4.87 -17.16
C GLY A 288 25.95 5.22 -18.43
N LEU A 289 26.65 5.58 -19.49
CA LEU A 289 26.06 5.91 -20.79
C LEU A 289 25.99 4.67 -21.69
N SER A 290 25.37 3.59 -21.22
CA SER A 290 25.27 2.31 -21.96
C SER A 290 24.57 2.45 -23.32
N SER A 291 23.63 3.39 -23.47
CA SER A 291 23.00 3.72 -24.76
C SER A 291 23.96 4.37 -25.75
N HIS A 292 24.86 5.24 -25.27
CA HIS A 292 25.89 5.88 -26.11
C HIS A 292 26.97 4.85 -26.49
N ALA A 293 27.33 3.96 -25.57
CA ALA A 293 28.20 2.83 -25.86
C ALA A 293 27.61 1.93 -26.97
N LEU A 294 26.30 1.64 -26.90
CA LEU A 294 25.60 0.90 -27.96
C LEU A 294 25.60 1.65 -29.30
N GLU A 295 25.37 2.98 -29.30
CA GLU A 295 25.44 3.80 -30.50
C GLU A 295 26.84 3.76 -31.12
N MET A 296 27.90 3.91 -30.30
CA MET A 296 29.29 3.87 -30.74
C MET A 296 29.65 2.54 -31.42
N ILE A 297 29.21 1.41 -30.86
CA ILE A 297 29.47 0.09 -31.47
C ILE A 297 28.64 -0.14 -32.74
N ARG A 298 27.38 0.33 -32.79
CA ARG A 298 26.57 0.28 -34.02
C ARG A 298 27.17 1.15 -35.12
N TYR A 299 27.71 2.30 -34.74
CA TYR A 299 28.43 3.18 -35.66
C TYR A 299 29.70 2.51 -36.19
N ALA A 300 30.50 1.87 -35.33
CA ALA A 300 31.66 1.07 -35.74
C ALA A 300 31.28 0.00 -36.79
N GLN A 301 30.15 -0.69 -36.60
CA GLN A 301 29.65 -1.66 -37.57
C GLN A 301 29.29 -1.01 -38.92
N ALA A 302 28.64 0.16 -38.90
CA ALA A 302 28.34 0.91 -40.11
C ALA A 302 29.61 1.38 -40.83
N MET A 303 30.69 1.65 -40.08
CA MET A 303 32.01 2.02 -40.60
C MET A 303 32.89 0.85 -41.04
N GLY A 304 32.31 -0.35 -41.18
CA GLY A 304 32.99 -1.51 -41.76
C GLY A 304 33.80 -2.36 -40.76
N VAL A 305 33.73 -2.06 -39.47
CA VAL A 305 34.38 -2.87 -38.43
C VAL A 305 33.59 -4.18 -38.24
N SER A 306 34.22 -5.31 -38.54
CA SER A 306 33.55 -6.63 -38.61
C SER A 306 33.43 -7.33 -37.25
N ASN A 307 34.40 -7.16 -36.34
CA ASN A 307 34.54 -7.92 -35.09
C ASN A 307 33.67 -7.40 -33.91
N VAL A 308 32.67 -6.57 -34.18
CA VAL A 308 31.87 -5.91 -33.12
C VAL A 308 30.44 -6.46 -32.94
N LYS A 309 29.97 -7.37 -33.81
CA LYS A 309 28.57 -7.84 -33.81
C LYS A 309 28.13 -8.48 -32.49
N ASP A 310 28.98 -9.30 -31.88
CA ASP A 310 28.66 -9.95 -30.61
C ASP A 310 28.53 -8.92 -29.47
N LYS A 311 29.31 -7.84 -29.54
CA LYS A 311 29.28 -6.74 -28.57
C LYS A 311 28.01 -5.90 -28.71
N ILE A 312 27.45 -5.76 -29.91
CA ILE A 312 26.15 -5.09 -30.11
C ILE A 312 25.07 -5.81 -29.31
N SER A 313 24.99 -7.14 -29.43
CA SER A 313 24.00 -7.93 -28.68
C SER A 313 24.19 -7.79 -27.16
N ASP A 314 25.43 -7.78 -26.69
CA ASP A 314 25.77 -7.55 -25.28
C ASP A 314 25.26 -6.18 -24.78
N TYR A 315 25.57 -5.09 -25.49
CA TYR A 315 25.13 -3.75 -25.11
C TYR A 315 23.62 -3.52 -25.29
N GLU A 316 22.97 -4.18 -26.26
CA GLU A 316 21.51 -4.15 -26.40
C GLU A 316 20.81 -4.73 -25.17
N TRP A 317 21.30 -5.86 -24.66
CA TRP A 317 20.77 -6.48 -23.45
C TRP A 317 21.09 -5.68 -22.20
N LEU A 318 22.29 -5.11 -22.10
CA LEU A 318 22.63 -4.18 -21.02
C LEU A 318 21.68 -2.98 -21.01
N CYS A 319 21.43 -2.35 -22.17
CA CYS A 319 20.49 -1.23 -22.27
C CYS A 319 19.09 -1.65 -21.81
N LYS A 320 18.56 -2.75 -22.34
CA LYS A 320 17.24 -3.26 -21.90
C LYS A 320 17.19 -3.49 -20.40
N TYR A 321 18.25 -4.06 -19.81
CA TYR A 321 18.31 -4.28 -18.38
C TYR A 321 18.35 -2.97 -17.59
N VAL A 322 19.28 -2.07 -17.90
CA VAL A 322 19.48 -0.80 -17.17
C VAL A 322 18.23 0.08 -17.23
N TYR A 323 17.57 0.18 -18.39
CA TYR A 323 16.37 1.02 -18.52
C TYR A 323 15.10 0.40 -17.95
N THR A 324 15.03 -0.94 -17.82
CA THR A 324 13.87 -1.62 -17.19
C THR A 324 14.05 -1.84 -15.69
N SER A 325 15.29 -1.85 -15.18
CA SER A 325 15.60 -1.99 -13.75
C SER A 325 15.93 -0.65 -13.07
N ALA A 326 15.59 0.47 -13.72
CA ALA A 326 15.98 1.82 -13.31
C ALA A 326 15.52 2.23 -11.90
N GLY A 327 14.53 1.53 -11.32
CA GLY A 327 14.11 1.72 -9.93
C GLY A 327 15.09 1.17 -8.87
N GLN A 328 16.08 0.38 -9.27
CA GLN A 328 17.17 -0.08 -8.41
C GLN A 328 18.35 0.87 -8.62
N ASP A 329 18.72 1.68 -7.62
CA ASP A 329 19.83 2.68 -7.64
C ASP A 329 21.24 2.07 -7.89
N GLN A 330 21.33 0.90 -8.50
CA GLN A 330 22.55 0.15 -8.74
C GLN A 330 23.13 0.46 -10.11
N PHE A 331 24.33 1.02 -10.11
CA PHE A 331 25.14 1.19 -11.31
C PHE A 331 25.64 -0.16 -11.85
N VAL A 332 25.15 -0.54 -13.04
CA VAL A 332 25.52 -1.76 -13.77
C VAL A 332 26.12 -1.39 -15.12
N ASN A 333 27.40 -1.69 -15.29
CA ASN A 333 28.12 -1.64 -16.57
C ASN A 333 28.17 -3.05 -17.19
N LEU A 334 28.73 -3.16 -18.40
CA LEU A 334 28.78 -4.42 -19.15
C LEU A 334 29.56 -5.52 -18.44
N GLU A 335 30.64 -5.17 -17.73
CA GLU A 335 31.45 -6.13 -16.97
C GLU A 335 30.62 -6.77 -15.86
N LYS A 336 29.98 -5.94 -15.02
CA LYS A 336 29.08 -6.42 -13.96
C LYS A 336 27.91 -7.20 -14.54
N PHE A 337 27.32 -6.72 -15.63
CA PHE A 337 26.20 -7.41 -16.29
C PHE A 337 26.56 -8.83 -16.74
N LYS A 338 27.81 -9.06 -17.15
CA LYS A 338 28.30 -10.39 -17.52
C LYS A 338 28.57 -11.32 -16.33
N GLU A 339 28.83 -10.76 -15.16
CA GLU A 339 29.02 -11.51 -13.91
C GLU A 339 27.70 -11.92 -13.26
N MET A 340 26.61 -11.21 -13.56
CA MET A 340 25.27 -11.52 -13.04
C MET A 340 24.75 -12.86 -13.55
N SER A 341 23.98 -13.55 -12.70
CA SER A 341 23.35 -14.80 -13.14
C SER A 341 22.26 -14.52 -14.18
N PRO A 342 22.08 -15.41 -15.18
CA PRO A 342 21.01 -15.24 -16.18
C PRO A 342 19.60 -15.14 -15.57
N TYR A 343 19.40 -15.75 -14.39
CA TYR A 343 18.16 -15.69 -13.63
C TYR A 343 17.94 -14.31 -13.00
N ASP A 344 18.99 -13.73 -12.39
CA ASP A 344 18.90 -12.39 -11.78
C ASP A 344 18.69 -11.30 -12.83
N ILE A 345 19.30 -11.45 -14.01
CA ILE A 345 19.06 -10.55 -15.15
C ILE A 345 17.59 -10.63 -15.60
N MET A 346 17.06 -11.84 -15.76
CA MET A 346 15.65 -12.05 -16.13
C MET A 346 14.71 -11.43 -15.09
N LYS A 347 15.00 -11.62 -13.79
CA LYS A 347 14.21 -11.01 -12.72
C LYS A 347 14.26 -9.48 -12.79
N GLY A 348 15.44 -8.91 -13.02
CA GLY A 348 15.62 -7.47 -13.20
C GLY A 348 14.84 -6.88 -14.39
N LEU A 349 14.73 -7.63 -15.49
CA LEU A 349 13.91 -7.25 -16.65
C LEU A 349 12.40 -7.20 -16.37
N LEU A 350 11.95 -7.75 -15.24
CA LEU A 350 10.53 -7.79 -14.85
C LEU A 350 10.25 -6.97 -13.58
N VAL A 351 11.20 -6.18 -13.07
CA VAL A 351 11.04 -5.45 -11.79
C VAL A 351 9.89 -4.44 -11.84
N ASP A 352 9.79 -3.68 -12.94
CA ASP A 352 8.78 -2.63 -13.11
C ASP A 352 7.51 -3.12 -13.85
N THR A 353 7.28 -4.43 -13.89
CA THR A 353 6.11 -5.02 -14.55
C THR A 353 4.85 -4.95 -13.68
N ASP A 354 3.68 -5.12 -14.31
CA ASP A 354 2.37 -5.15 -13.64
C ASP A 354 1.44 -6.20 -14.28
N ALA A 355 0.24 -6.37 -13.72
CA ALA A 355 -0.73 -7.37 -14.18
C ALA A 355 -1.16 -7.20 -15.65
N ASN A 356 -1.12 -5.98 -16.19
CA ASN A 356 -1.53 -5.71 -17.58
C ASN A 356 -0.36 -5.84 -18.56
N ARG A 357 0.87 -5.60 -18.10
CA ARG A 357 2.08 -5.58 -18.92
C ARG A 357 2.83 -6.89 -18.91
N ILE A 358 2.67 -7.72 -17.88
CA ILE A 358 3.47 -8.94 -17.67
C ILE A 358 3.56 -9.84 -18.91
N VAL A 359 2.44 -10.08 -19.60
CA VAL A 359 2.41 -10.91 -20.81
C VAL A 359 3.27 -10.28 -21.92
N ASN A 360 3.11 -8.97 -22.15
CA ASN A 360 3.87 -8.24 -23.18
C ASN A 360 5.36 -8.14 -22.82
N ASP A 361 5.69 -7.92 -21.55
CA ASP A 361 7.06 -7.84 -21.06
C ASP A 361 7.74 -9.21 -21.16
N ILE A 362 7.03 -10.31 -20.91
CA ILE A 362 7.55 -11.68 -21.14
C ILE A 362 7.86 -11.90 -22.62
N PHE A 363 6.96 -11.51 -23.55
CA PHE A 363 7.22 -11.67 -24.99
C PHE A 363 8.36 -10.80 -25.50
N SER A 364 8.47 -9.56 -25.02
CA SER A 364 9.42 -8.58 -25.56
C SER A 364 10.81 -8.65 -24.89
N LEU A 365 10.88 -9.08 -23.63
CA LEU A 365 12.10 -9.10 -22.82
C LEU A 365 12.53 -10.52 -22.45
N VAL A 366 11.64 -11.32 -21.86
CA VAL A 366 12.02 -12.62 -21.26
C VAL A 366 12.25 -13.70 -22.30
N LEU A 367 11.28 -13.99 -23.17
CA LEU A 367 11.44 -15.04 -24.19
C LEU A 367 12.66 -14.78 -25.12
N PRO A 368 12.92 -13.53 -25.59
CA PRO A 368 14.13 -13.25 -26.35
C PRO A 368 15.41 -13.40 -25.52
N TRP A 369 15.37 -13.10 -24.21
CA TRP A 369 16.51 -13.32 -23.30
C TRP A 369 16.82 -14.81 -23.16
N LEU A 370 15.80 -15.63 -22.94
CA LEU A 370 15.91 -17.09 -22.86
C LEU A 370 16.47 -17.69 -24.16
N GLU A 371 16.00 -17.22 -25.32
CA GLU A 371 16.54 -17.66 -26.61
C GLU A 371 18.01 -17.26 -26.79
N MET A 372 18.39 -16.08 -26.33
CA MET A 372 19.78 -15.64 -26.33
C MET A 372 20.65 -16.52 -25.41
N CYS A 373 20.19 -16.79 -24.18
CA CYS A 373 20.87 -17.70 -23.25
C CYS A 373 21.03 -19.10 -23.84
N ARG A 374 20.01 -19.60 -24.55
CA ARG A 374 20.03 -20.88 -25.28
C ARG A 374 21.13 -20.90 -26.34
N LYS A 375 21.27 -19.84 -27.14
CA LYS A 375 22.32 -19.72 -28.17
C LYS A 375 23.74 -19.64 -27.60
N ARG A 376 23.91 -19.03 -26.41
CA ARG A 376 25.23 -18.90 -25.74
C ARG A 376 25.66 -20.18 -25.03
N ARG A 377 24.73 -21.04 -24.63
CA ARG A 377 25.05 -22.35 -24.01
C ARG A 377 25.58 -23.31 -25.07
N LYS A 378 26.84 -23.76 -24.89
CA LYS A 378 27.48 -24.77 -25.74
C LYS A 378 27.19 -26.22 -25.29
N GLU A 379 26.76 -26.41 -24.04
CA GLU A 379 26.45 -27.72 -23.46
C GLU A 379 24.99 -27.76 -22.94
N PRO A 380 24.29 -28.89 -23.10
CA PRO A 380 23.00 -29.11 -22.47
C PRO A 380 23.20 -29.35 -20.96
N SER A 381 22.91 -28.35 -20.13
CA SER A 381 22.79 -28.51 -18.68
C SER A 381 21.57 -29.38 -18.32
N GLU A 382 21.59 -30.01 -17.14
CA GLU A 382 20.46 -30.79 -16.60
C GLU A 382 19.18 -29.92 -16.41
N GLU A 383 19.33 -28.62 -16.12
CA GLU A 383 18.21 -27.67 -16.04
C GLU A 383 18.01 -26.91 -17.37
N GLY A 384 16.82 -27.04 -17.95
CA GLY A 384 16.41 -26.33 -19.16
C GLY A 384 16.35 -24.81 -18.97
N VAL A 385 16.66 -24.05 -20.02
CA VAL A 385 16.60 -22.56 -20.00
C VAL A 385 15.21 -22.05 -19.60
N GLU A 386 14.17 -22.79 -19.96
CA GLU A 386 12.77 -22.49 -19.65
C GLU A 386 12.45 -22.59 -18.16
N PHE A 387 13.19 -23.42 -17.42
CA PHE A 387 13.02 -23.56 -15.97
C PHE A 387 13.27 -22.24 -15.23
N MET A 388 14.06 -21.32 -15.77
CA MET A 388 14.25 -19.99 -15.18
C MET A 388 12.93 -19.23 -15.10
N LEU A 389 12.15 -19.19 -16.19
CA LEU A 389 10.83 -18.57 -16.20
C LEU A 389 9.87 -19.31 -15.26
N TYR A 390 9.89 -20.63 -15.27
CA TYR A 390 9.04 -21.47 -14.43
C TYR A 390 9.30 -21.21 -12.94
N ARG A 391 10.58 -21.17 -12.55
CA ARG A 391 11.01 -20.83 -11.21
C ARG A 391 10.53 -19.44 -10.79
N TRP A 392 10.65 -18.46 -11.67
CA TRP A 392 10.17 -17.11 -11.39
C TRP A 392 8.65 -17.06 -11.21
N LEU A 393 7.87 -17.74 -12.07
CA LEU A 393 6.41 -17.86 -11.93
C LEU A 393 6.00 -18.52 -10.61
N MET A 394 6.77 -19.49 -10.14
CA MET A 394 6.56 -20.16 -8.87
C MET A 394 6.95 -19.30 -7.65
N GLU A 395 7.98 -18.46 -7.77
CA GLU A 395 8.36 -17.50 -6.72
C GLU A 395 7.34 -16.37 -6.61
N ILE A 396 6.87 -15.83 -7.74
CA ILE A 396 5.95 -14.69 -7.75
C ILE A 396 4.51 -15.05 -7.39
N SER A 397 4.09 -16.32 -7.55
CA SER A 397 2.71 -16.74 -7.31
C SER A 397 2.25 -16.56 -5.86
N VAL A 398 3.18 -16.48 -4.91
CA VAL A 398 2.88 -16.22 -3.48
C VAL A 398 2.32 -14.80 -3.28
N ASP A 399 2.83 -13.84 -4.04
CA ASP A 399 2.50 -12.42 -3.92
C ASP A 399 1.51 -11.96 -5.00
N HIS A 400 1.70 -12.41 -6.25
CA HIS A 400 0.93 -11.99 -7.42
C HIS A 400 0.42 -13.19 -8.25
N ILE A 401 -0.60 -13.88 -7.72
CA ILE A 401 -1.27 -14.98 -8.42
C ILE A 401 -2.00 -14.50 -9.69
N ASP A 402 -2.44 -13.24 -9.69
CA ASP A 402 -3.08 -12.56 -10.81
C ASP A 402 -2.15 -12.48 -12.03
N TRP A 403 -0.85 -12.23 -11.80
CA TRP A 403 0.15 -12.19 -12.88
C TRP A 403 0.38 -13.59 -13.45
N CYS A 404 0.51 -14.59 -12.58
CA CYS A 404 0.61 -15.98 -13.02
C CYS A 404 -0.61 -16.39 -13.84
N CYS A 405 -1.82 -16.04 -13.39
CA CYS A 405 -3.06 -16.31 -14.10
C CYS A 405 -3.05 -15.74 -15.54
N ALA A 406 -2.60 -14.49 -15.72
CA ALA A 406 -2.47 -13.89 -17.05
C ALA A 406 -1.50 -14.66 -17.96
N VAL A 407 -0.40 -15.18 -17.40
CA VAL A 407 0.58 -16.01 -18.12
C VAL A 407 0.00 -17.38 -18.49
N PHE A 408 -0.75 -18.02 -17.59
CA PHE A 408 -1.45 -19.28 -17.85
C PHE A 408 -2.52 -19.12 -18.95
N GLU A 409 -3.28 -18.02 -18.92
CA GLU A 409 -4.29 -17.73 -19.95
C GLU A 409 -3.69 -17.54 -21.33
N GLN A 410 -2.51 -16.93 -21.42
CA GLN A 410 -1.75 -16.80 -22.67
C GLN A 410 -0.98 -18.08 -23.05
N SER A 411 -1.06 -19.13 -22.23
CA SER A 411 -0.44 -20.44 -22.50
C SER A 411 -1.46 -21.53 -22.81
N LYS A 412 -2.73 -21.16 -23.05
CA LYS A 412 -3.82 -22.11 -23.33
C LYS A 412 -3.51 -23.02 -24.54
N PRO A 413 -3.88 -24.31 -24.47
CA PRO A 413 -3.77 -25.25 -25.59
C PRO A 413 -4.58 -24.85 -26.84
N THR A 414 -5.55 -23.95 -26.72
CA THR A 414 -6.32 -23.41 -27.83
C THR A 414 -5.58 -22.34 -28.63
N ILE A 415 -4.52 -21.75 -28.06
CA ILE A 415 -3.69 -20.72 -28.68
C ILE A 415 -2.63 -21.40 -29.57
N PRO A 416 -2.26 -20.83 -30.74
CA PRO A 416 -1.16 -21.34 -31.56
C PRO A 416 0.17 -21.40 -30.80
N LEU A 417 0.99 -22.45 -31.03
CA LEU A 417 2.25 -22.68 -30.31
C LEU A 417 3.25 -21.52 -30.36
N GLU A 418 3.19 -20.69 -31.41
CA GLU A 418 4.06 -19.52 -31.60
C GLU A 418 3.70 -18.37 -30.66
N GLU A 419 2.44 -18.30 -30.24
CA GLU A 419 1.87 -17.25 -29.38
C GLU A 419 1.74 -17.68 -27.92
N ARG A 420 2.25 -18.86 -27.55
CA ARG A 420 2.26 -19.35 -26.17
C ARG A 420 3.54 -18.95 -25.44
N ILE A 421 3.39 -18.59 -24.16
CA ILE A 421 4.52 -18.39 -23.25
C ILE A 421 5.08 -19.76 -22.82
N ILE A 422 4.24 -20.62 -22.26
CA ILE A 422 4.60 -22.01 -21.91
C ILE A 422 4.18 -22.89 -23.08
N LYS A 423 5.17 -23.51 -23.74
CA LYS A 423 4.94 -24.27 -24.98
C LYS A 423 4.64 -25.75 -24.74
N ASP A 424 5.19 -26.32 -23.67
CA ASP A 424 4.97 -27.72 -23.32
C ASP A 424 3.73 -27.88 -22.44
N ASP A 425 2.78 -28.69 -22.92
CA ASP A 425 1.51 -28.95 -22.25
C ASP A 425 1.72 -29.74 -20.93
N LEU A 426 2.78 -30.56 -20.82
CA LEU A 426 3.10 -31.26 -19.58
C LEU A 426 3.59 -30.28 -18.52
N ASP A 427 4.55 -29.42 -18.85
CA ASP A 427 5.06 -28.40 -17.93
C ASP A 427 4.00 -27.36 -17.55
N LEU A 428 3.07 -27.02 -18.45
CA LEU A 428 1.89 -26.20 -18.15
C LEU A 428 1.05 -26.82 -17.02
N SER A 429 0.70 -28.12 -17.14
CA SER A 429 -0.06 -28.85 -16.12
C SER A 429 0.69 -28.95 -14.80
N ARG A 430 1.99 -29.23 -14.84
CA ARG A 430 2.85 -29.32 -13.65
C ARG A 430 2.94 -27.97 -12.92
N LEU A 431 3.10 -26.87 -13.65
CA LEU A 431 3.16 -25.52 -13.07
C LEU A 431 1.84 -25.11 -12.46
N ALA A 432 0.72 -25.33 -13.17
CA ALA A 432 -0.61 -25.01 -12.68
C ALA A 432 -0.92 -25.76 -11.38
N LEU A 433 -0.59 -27.07 -11.29
CA LEU A 433 -0.72 -27.85 -10.07
C LEU A 433 0.21 -27.31 -8.96
N ALA A 434 1.49 -27.04 -9.28
CA ALA A 434 2.46 -26.55 -8.31
C ALA A 434 2.06 -25.20 -7.70
N VAL A 435 1.59 -24.27 -8.54
CA VAL A 435 1.10 -22.94 -8.13
C VAL A 435 -0.21 -23.05 -7.33
N SER A 436 -1.14 -23.90 -7.78
CA SER A 436 -2.46 -24.03 -7.14
C SER A 436 -2.37 -24.57 -5.70
N TYR A 437 -1.49 -25.54 -5.45
CA TYR A 437 -1.35 -26.14 -4.11
C TYR A 437 -0.42 -25.39 -3.17
N SER A 438 0.45 -24.52 -3.69
CA SER A 438 1.39 -23.73 -2.87
C SER A 438 0.83 -22.39 -2.39
N THR A 439 -0.28 -21.93 -2.98
CA THR A 439 -0.82 -20.59 -2.79
C THR A 439 -2.11 -20.61 -1.96
N ASP A 440 -2.28 -19.66 -1.03
CA ASP A 440 -3.48 -19.50 -0.18
C ASP A 440 -4.44 -18.39 -0.68
N ARG A 441 -4.28 -17.93 -1.92
CA ARG A 441 -4.92 -16.72 -2.47
C ARG A 441 -6.32 -17.00 -3.04
N GLU A 442 -6.92 -15.95 -3.62
CA GLU A 442 -8.31 -15.92 -4.10
C GLU A 442 -8.63 -17.06 -5.08
N LEU A 443 -9.74 -17.75 -4.80
CA LEU A 443 -10.20 -18.93 -5.54
C LEU A 443 -10.51 -18.63 -7.02
N GLU A 444 -10.91 -17.40 -7.35
CA GLU A 444 -11.23 -16.97 -8.71
C GLU A 444 -10.06 -17.23 -9.67
N TYR A 445 -8.84 -16.86 -9.28
CA TYR A 445 -7.65 -17.08 -10.11
C TYR A 445 -7.31 -18.56 -10.23
N LEU A 446 -7.52 -19.36 -9.18
CA LEU A 446 -7.26 -20.80 -9.21
C LEU A 446 -8.20 -21.53 -10.20
N VAL A 447 -9.47 -21.13 -10.24
CA VAL A 447 -10.44 -21.65 -11.23
C VAL A 447 -10.03 -21.27 -12.64
N ARG A 448 -9.65 -20.01 -12.89
CA ARG A 448 -9.16 -19.56 -14.21
C ARG A 448 -7.89 -20.28 -14.65
N ILE A 449 -6.95 -20.54 -13.73
CA ILE A 449 -5.75 -21.34 -14.02
C ILE A 449 -6.13 -22.78 -14.39
N PHE A 450 -7.09 -23.39 -13.68
CA PHE A 450 -7.59 -24.72 -14.00
C PHE A 450 -8.22 -24.80 -15.40
N GLU A 451 -8.97 -23.78 -15.81
CA GLU A 451 -9.55 -23.67 -17.17
C GLU A 451 -8.50 -23.58 -18.29
N CYS A 452 -7.23 -23.31 -17.96
CA CYS A 452 -6.14 -23.24 -18.93
C CYS A 452 -5.49 -24.59 -19.23
N LEU A 453 -5.86 -25.65 -18.49
CA LEU A 453 -5.19 -26.94 -18.56
C LEU A 453 -5.51 -27.74 -19.84
N PRO A 454 -4.55 -28.51 -20.37
CA PRO A 454 -4.73 -29.36 -21.54
C PRO A 454 -5.53 -30.63 -21.26
N ILE A 455 -6.19 -31.12 -22.30
CA ILE A 455 -6.80 -32.45 -22.34
C ILE A 455 -5.84 -33.37 -23.09
N PHE A 456 -5.45 -34.48 -22.46
CA PHE A 456 -4.54 -35.45 -23.06
C PHE A 456 -5.32 -36.60 -23.74
N ASP A 457 -5.24 -36.70 -25.07
CA ASP A 457 -6.06 -37.63 -25.87
C ASP A 457 -5.53 -39.09 -25.93
N ASN A 458 -4.30 -39.37 -25.47
CA ASN A 458 -3.68 -40.71 -25.53
C ASN A 458 -3.04 -41.08 -24.18
N LEU A 459 -3.80 -41.72 -23.30
CA LEU A 459 -3.34 -42.09 -21.96
C LEU A 459 -3.06 -43.59 -21.84
N ASN A 460 -1.86 -43.96 -21.39
CA ASN A 460 -1.53 -45.33 -21.04
C ASN A 460 -2.00 -45.62 -19.59
N GLU A 461 -3.13 -46.31 -19.43
CA GLU A 461 -3.75 -46.62 -18.12
C GLU A 461 -2.91 -47.57 -17.23
N THR A 462 -1.77 -48.05 -17.73
CA THR A 462 -0.86 -48.96 -17.03
C THR A 462 0.16 -48.25 -16.13
N GLU A 463 0.24 -46.93 -16.14
CA GLU A 463 1.13 -46.16 -15.25
C GLU A 463 0.63 -46.21 -13.79
N GLU A 464 1.55 -46.47 -12.84
CA GLU A 464 1.21 -46.44 -11.41
C GLU A 464 0.71 -45.05 -11.01
N VAL A 465 -0.50 -45.00 -10.44
CA VAL A 465 -1.12 -43.74 -10.00
C VAL A 465 -0.39 -43.25 -8.75
N ILE A 466 0.33 -42.14 -8.87
CA ILE A 466 0.92 -41.45 -7.73
C ILE A 466 -0.21 -40.74 -6.99
N ASN A 467 -0.50 -41.19 -5.76
CA ASN A 467 -1.50 -40.54 -4.90
C ASN A 467 -1.03 -39.13 -4.54
N MET A 468 -1.95 -38.16 -4.58
CA MET A 468 -1.71 -36.77 -4.19
C MET A 468 -1.13 -36.64 -2.76
N ASP A 469 -1.44 -37.58 -1.86
CA ASP A 469 -0.87 -37.68 -0.50
C ASP A 469 0.67 -37.75 -0.50
N SER A 470 1.27 -38.34 -1.53
CA SER A 470 2.73 -38.44 -1.66
C SER A 470 3.41 -37.10 -1.96
N LEU A 471 2.63 -36.10 -2.40
CA LEU A 471 3.10 -34.75 -2.69
C LEU A 471 3.08 -33.84 -1.46
N LEU A 472 2.39 -34.23 -0.37
CA LEU A 472 2.29 -33.47 0.88
C LEU A 472 3.63 -32.92 1.43
N PRO A 473 4.75 -33.67 1.40
CA PRO A 473 6.04 -33.16 1.90
C PRO A 473 6.58 -31.95 1.11
N PHE A 474 6.09 -31.72 -0.11
CA PHE A 474 6.62 -30.72 -1.05
C PHE A 474 5.72 -29.48 -1.18
N VAL A 475 4.49 -29.50 -0.65
CA VAL A 475 3.48 -28.43 -0.78
C VAL A 475 3.93 -27.09 -0.18
N GLY A 476 4.94 -27.09 0.70
CA GLY A 476 5.54 -25.87 1.26
C GLY A 476 6.40 -25.06 0.29
N SER A 477 6.71 -25.59 -0.91
CA SER A 477 7.48 -24.89 -1.94
C SER A 477 7.00 -25.31 -3.33
N ALA A 478 6.47 -24.36 -4.11
CA ALA A 478 6.05 -24.58 -5.48
C ALA A 478 7.14 -25.24 -6.33
N THR A 479 8.40 -24.80 -6.18
CA THR A 479 9.55 -25.35 -6.92
C THR A 479 9.77 -26.84 -6.63
N ARG A 480 9.75 -27.25 -5.36
CA ARG A 480 9.91 -28.66 -4.98
C ARG A 480 8.75 -29.52 -5.46
N LEU A 481 7.54 -28.97 -5.44
CA LEU A 481 6.36 -29.64 -5.94
C LEU A 481 6.46 -29.84 -7.46
N PHE A 482 6.92 -28.83 -8.21
CA PHE A 482 7.16 -28.94 -9.64
C PHE A 482 8.24 -29.99 -9.97
N GLU A 483 9.38 -29.99 -9.27
CA GLU A 483 10.43 -31.02 -9.42
C GLU A 483 9.92 -32.45 -9.13
N ALA A 484 9.04 -32.61 -8.14
CA ALA A 484 8.39 -33.89 -7.89
C ALA A 484 7.45 -34.29 -9.05
N LEU A 485 6.70 -33.33 -9.58
CA LEU A 485 5.78 -33.52 -10.71
C LEU A 485 6.47 -33.76 -12.06
N GLN A 486 7.73 -33.36 -12.24
CA GLN A 486 8.50 -33.67 -13.46
C GLN A 486 8.65 -35.17 -13.73
N ARG A 487 8.59 -36.00 -12.68
CA ARG A 487 8.63 -37.47 -12.80
C ARG A 487 7.28 -38.09 -13.18
N THR A 488 6.21 -37.30 -13.20
CA THR A 488 4.85 -37.77 -13.47
C THR A 488 4.54 -37.72 -14.97
N GLY A 489 3.91 -38.79 -15.45
CA GLY A 489 3.41 -38.93 -16.82
C GLY A 489 2.02 -38.30 -17.01
N PRO A 490 1.55 -38.22 -18.27
CA PRO A 490 0.29 -37.56 -18.61
C PRO A 490 -0.93 -38.21 -17.95
N TYR A 491 -0.96 -39.54 -17.79
CA TYR A 491 -2.10 -40.24 -17.16
C TYR A 491 -2.27 -39.84 -15.70
N CYS A 492 -1.16 -39.81 -14.96
CA CYS A 492 -1.18 -39.40 -13.56
C CYS A 492 -1.58 -37.93 -13.42
N LEU A 493 -1.07 -37.04 -14.28
CA LEU A 493 -1.46 -35.62 -14.29
C LEU A 493 -2.96 -35.44 -14.51
N THR A 494 -3.58 -36.15 -15.46
CA THR A 494 -5.04 -36.09 -15.66
C THR A 494 -5.80 -36.47 -14.39
N LYS A 495 -5.38 -37.54 -13.68
CA LYS A 495 -6.01 -37.92 -12.40
C LYS A 495 -5.83 -36.88 -11.29
N MET A 496 -4.68 -36.23 -11.25
CA MET A 496 -4.43 -35.12 -10.33
C MET A 496 -5.31 -33.91 -10.66
N MET A 497 -5.52 -33.62 -11.95
CA MET A 497 -6.42 -32.56 -12.42
C MET A 497 -7.88 -32.87 -12.10
N ASP A 498 -8.34 -34.11 -12.29
CA ASP A 498 -9.70 -34.55 -11.89
C ASP A 498 -9.90 -34.33 -10.37
N THR A 499 -8.87 -34.66 -9.57
CA THR A 499 -8.89 -34.46 -8.12
C THR A 499 -8.94 -32.97 -7.77
N LEU A 500 -8.12 -32.15 -8.44
CA LEU A 500 -8.12 -30.69 -8.28
C LEU A 500 -9.50 -30.11 -8.62
N GLN A 501 -10.18 -30.59 -9.67
CA GLN A 501 -11.51 -30.14 -10.05
C GLN A 501 -12.54 -30.37 -8.93
N VAL A 502 -12.54 -31.56 -8.32
CA VAL A 502 -13.42 -31.88 -7.19
C VAL A 502 -13.10 -31.00 -5.97
N GLN A 503 -11.81 -30.77 -5.70
CA GLN A 503 -11.37 -29.92 -4.59
C GLN A 503 -11.75 -28.45 -4.81
N LEU A 504 -11.56 -27.90 -6.02
CA LEU A 504 -11.98 -26.55 -6.40
C LEU A 504 -13.48 -26.36 -6.28
N GLY A 505 -14.29 -27.32 -6.77
CA GLY A 505 -15.74 -27.25 -6.63
C GLY A 505 -16.19 -27.26 -5.16
N SER A 506 -15.49 -28.02 -4.31
CA SER A 506 -15.77 -28.03 -2.88
C SER A 506 -15.28 -26.76 -2.18
N ALA A 507 -14.18 -26.16 -2.65
CA ALA A 507 -13.66 -24.87 -2.17
C ALA A 507 -14.58 -23.71 -2.55
N GLU A 508 -15.20 -23.76 -3.74
CA GLU A 508 -16.18 -22.77 -4.20
C GLU A 508 -17.41 -22.75 -3.29
N VAL A 509 -17.94 -23.93 -2.95
CA VAL A 509 -19.05 -24.07 -2.00
C VAL A 509 -18.66 -23.48 -0.64
N LEU A 510 -17.47 -23.83 -0.11
CA LEU A 510 -17.02 -23.26 1.17
C LEU A 510 -16.80 -21.74 1.11
N SER A 511 -16.29 -21.21 0.00
CA SER A 511 -16.06 -19.78 -0.19
C SER A 511 -17.36 -18.99 -0.24
N ARG A 512 -18.42 -19.56 -0.85
CA ARG A 512 -19.77 -18.95 -0.87
C ARG A 512 -20.29 -18.63 0.53
N TYR A 513 -19.96 -19.46 1.51
CA TYR A 513 -20.38 -19.31 2.90
C TYR A 513 -19.26 -18.80 3.83
N HIS A 514 -18.25 -18.11 3.28
CA HIS A 514 -17.12 -17.51 4.01
C HIS A 514 -16.27 -18.50 4.82
N ALA A 515 -16.33 -19.80 4.51
CA ALA A 515 -15.58 -20.86 5.17
C ALA A 515 -14.43 -21.39 4.31
N ALA A 516 -13.84 -20.55 3.47
CA ALA A 516 -12.76 -20.93 2.56
C ALA A 516 -11.56 -21.52 3.32
N VAL A 517 -10.98 -22.59 2.75
CA VAL A 517 -9.75 -23.22 3.24
C VAL A 517 -8.76 -23.36 2.09
N PRO A 518 -7.44 -23.29 2.35
CA PRO A 518 -6.44 -23.48 1.31
C PRO A 518 -6.52 -24.85 0.63
N LEU A 519 -6.19 -24.94 -0.67
CA LEU A 519 -6.22 -26.21 -1.40
C LEU A 519 -5.31 -27.29 -0.80
N ARG A 520 -4.19 -26.90 -0.19
CA ARG A 520 -3.32 -27.81 0.57
C ARG A 520 -4.03 -28.55 1.71
N TRP A 521 -5.08 -27.97 2.29
CA TRP A 521 -5.85 -28.58 3.36
C TRP A 521 -6.52 -29.88 2.87
N TYR A 522 -6.95 -29.91 1.61
CA TYR A 522 -7.61 -31.05 0.95
C TYR A 522 -6.67 -32.23 0.67
N LEU A 523 -5.37 -31.99 0.59
CA LEU A 523 -4.37 -33.03 0.34
C LEU A 523 -4.13 -33.93 1.55
N SER A 524 -4.55 -33.49 2.75
CA SER A 524 -4.32 -34.21 3.98
C SER A 524 -5.63 -34.76 4.54
N LYS A 525 -5.59 -35.96 5.12
CA LYS A 525 -6.73 -36.51 5.86
C LYS A 525 -6.89 -35.77 7.18
N GLN A 526 -7.84 -34.84 7.19
CA GLN A 526 -8.11 -34.00 8.35
C GLN A 526 -8.80 -34.79 9.46
N PRO A 527 -8.48 -34.53 10.73
CA PRO A 527 -9.14 -35.19 11.84
C PRO A 527 -10.62 -34.76 11.92
N VAL A 528 -11.45 -35.62 12.52
CA VAL A 528 -12.90 -35.42 12.70
C VAL A 528 -13.19 -34.04 13.31
N GLU A 529 -12.42 -33.65 14.33
CA GLU A 529 -12.63 -32.39 15.04
C GLU A 529 -12.41 -31.16 14.14
N SER A 530 -11.43 -31.20 13.24
CA SER A 530 -11.17 -30.09 12.30
C SER A 530 -12.27 -29.99 11.24
N GLN A 531 -12.77 -31.12 10.74
CA GLN A 531 -13.92 -31.14 9.83
C GLN A 531 -15.18 -30.60 10.52
N ARG A 532 -15.39 -30.97 11.79
CA ARG A 532 -16.50 -30.48 12.61
C ARG A 532 -16.44 -28.96 12.81
N GLN A 533 -15.27 -28.42 13.15
CA GLN A 533 -15.08 -26.98 13.31
C GLN A 533 -15.32 -26.21 12.01
N LEU A 534 -14.88 -26.76 10.87
CA LEU A 534 -15.14 -26.17 9.56
C LEU A 534 -16.63 -26.18 9.22
N CYS A 535 -17.33 -27.28 9.52
CA CYS A 535 -18.78 -27.40 9.35
C CYS A 535 -19.54 -26.37 10.22
N ILE A 536 -19.13 -26.17 11.48
CA ILE A 536 -19.68 -25.13 12.37
C ILE A 536 -19.43 -23.74 11.79
N ARG A 537 -18.21 -23.48 11.30
CA ARG A 537 -17.86 -22.19 10.68
C ARG A 537 -18.74 -21.90 9.47
N MET A 538 -18.86 -22.87 8.56
CA MET A 538 -19.73 -22.77 7.38
C MET A 538 -21.17 -22.45 7.78
N ALA A 539 -21.76 -23.20 8.72
CA ALA A 539 -23.14 -23.00 9.14
C ALA A 539 -23.38 -21.65 9.85
N SER A 540 -22.43 -21.21 10.68
CA SER A 540 -22.56 -19.98 11.48
C SER A 540 -22.29 -18.70 10.68
N GLN A 541 -21.37 -18.75 9.71
CA GLN A 541 -21.01 -17.60 8.87
C GLN A 541 -21.85 -17.46 7.61
N ALA A 542 -22.52 -18.53 7.17
CA ALA A 542 -23.33 -18.56 5.95
C ALA A 542 -24.27 -17.35 5.79
N ALA A 543 -24.97 -16.97 6.87
CA ALA A 543 -25.98 -15.91 6.81
C ALA A 543 -25.47 -14.52 7.27
N GLY A 544 -24.14 -14.30 7.29
CA GLY A 544 -23.51 -13.05 7.73
C GLY A 544 -23.07 -13.05 9.20
N GLY A 545 -23.03 -14.23 9.83
CA GLY A 545 -22.70 -14.40 11.24
C GLY A 545 -23.93 -14.30 12.17
N VAL A 546 -23.83 -14.95 13.33
CA VAL A 546 -24.92 -15.02 14.32
C VAL A 546 -25.37 -13.61 14.79
N GLU A 547 -24.43 -12.68 14.90
CA GLU A 547 -24.70 -11.29 15.33
C GLU A 547 -25.54 -10.50 14.31
N SER A 548 -25.49 -10.86 13.03
CA SER A 548 -26.27 -10.21 11.97
C SER A 548 -27.73 -10.69 11.94
N GLY A 549 -28.07 -11.75 12.70
CA GLY A 549 -29.40 -12.36 12.66
C GLY A 549 -29.74 -13.01 11.31
N GLY A 550 -28.73 -13.35 10.52
CA GLY A 550 -28.93 -13.99 9.22
C GLY A 550 -29.36 -13.04 8.10
N ALA A 551 -28.98 -11.76 8.17
CA ALA A 551 -29.41 -10.71 7.25
C ALA A 551 -28.91 -10.90 5.80
N GLN A 552 -27.91 -11.76 5.58
CA GLN A 552 -27.39 -12.04 4.23
C GLN A 552 -28.23 -13.07 3.47
N PHE A 553 -29.01 -13.90 4.19
CA PHE A 553 -29.97 -14.83 3.57
C PHE A 553 -31.34 -14.20 3.60
N ASP A 554 -31.82 -13.77 2.44
CA ASP A 554 -33.12 -13.10 2.32
C ASP A 554 -34.27 -14.11 2.26
N HIS A 555 -34.02 -15.32 1.73
CA HIS A 555 -35.05 -16.32 1.45
C HIS A 555 -34.82 -17.62 2.22
N ASP A 556 -35.92 -18.32 2.54
CA ASP A 556 -35.87 -19.66 3.16
C ASP A 556 -35.19 -20.70 2.25
N ASN A 557 -35.10 -20.43 0.94
CA ASN A 557 -34.40 -21.30 -0.02
C ASN A 557 -32.89 -21.31 0.20
N ASP A 558 -32.30 -20.17 0.56
CA ASP A 558 -30.84 -20.04 0.78
C ASP A 558 -30.37 -20.97 1.93
N TRP A 559 -31.21 -21.12 2.96
CA TRP A 559 -30.97 -22.06 4.06
C TRP A 559 -31.13 -23.52 3.66
N ARG A 560 -32.03 -23.83 2.72
CA ARG A 560 -32.18 -25.20 2.19
C ARG A 560 -30.98 -25.57 1.32
N GLU A 561 -30.53 -24.64 0.48
CA GLU A 561 -29.31 -24.79 -0.32
C GLU A 561 -28.07 -24.98 0.56
N LEU A 562 -27.95 -24.22 1.66
CA LEU A 562 -26.87 -24.44 2.63
C LEU A 562 -26.88 -25.87 3.19
N LEU A 563 -28.04 -26.38 3.58
CA LEU A 563 -28.15 -27.75 4.10
C LEU A 563 -27.78 -28.80 3.05
N ASP A 564 -28.29 -28.63 1.84
CA ASP A 564 -27.97 -29.52 0.72
C ASP A 564 -26.47 -29.49 0.37
N ASP A 565 -25.85 -28.30 0.37
CA ASP A 565 -24.41 -28.13 0.15
C ASP A 565 -23.58 -28.76 1.28
N MET A 566 -23.99 -28.60 2.55
CA MET A 566 -23.33 -29.25 3.69
C MET A 566 -23.39 -30.78 3.61
N LEU A 567 -24.52 -31.34 3.18
CA LEU A 567 -24.69 -32.78 2.95
C LEU A 567 -23.92 -33.25 1.71
N ARG A 568 -23.86 -32.44 0.65
CA ARG A 568 -23.05 -32.71 -0.55
C ARG A 568 -21.55 -32.77 -0.22
N LEU A 569 -21.07 -31.87 0.64
CA LEU A 569 -19.69 -31.87 1.13
C LEU A 569 -19.35 -33.07 2.03
N GLN A 570 -20.35 -33.78 2.56
CA GLN A 570 -20.16 -35.05 3.27
C GLN A 570 -19.92 -36.21 2.29
N GLY A 571 -20.55 -36.17 1.10
CA GLY A 571 -20.20 -37.00 -0.07
C GLY A 571 -20.11 -38.50 0.23
N ASP A 572 -21.11 -39.04 0.94
CA ASP A 572 -21.18 -40.46 1.35
C ASP A 572 -19.94 -40.96 2.11
N GLY A 573 -19.28 -40.07 2.85
CA GLY A 573 -18.09 -40.40 3.63
C GLY A 573 -16.75 -40.16 2.91
N THR A 574 -16.80 -39.73 1.65
CA THR A 574 -15.60 -39.45 0.83
C THR A 574 -15.32 -37.95 0.62
N GLY A 575 -16.26 -37.09 1.01
CA GLY A 575 -16.12 -35.63 0.91
C GLY A 575 -15.32 -34.99 2.05
N ILE A 576 -15.25 -33.65 2.04
CA ILE A 576 -14.58 -32.84 3.09
C ILE A 576 -15.11 -33.16 4.49
N PHE A 577 -16.43 -33.34 4.62
CA PHE A 577 -17.08 -33.68 5.88
C PHE A 577 -17.29 -35.19 6.03
N GLY A 578 -16.58 -36.01 5.26
CA GLY A 578 -16.81 -37.45 5.19
C GLY A 578 -16.69 -38.18 6.53
N LEU A 579 -15.93 -37.65 7.49
CA LEU A 579 -15.82 -38.25 8.82
C LEU A 579 -16.90 -37.77 9.81
N VAL A 580 -17.62 -36.69 9.48
CA VAL A 580 -18.72 -36.15 10.30
C VAL A 580 -20.00 -36.88 9.95
N LYS A 581 -20.72 -37.36 10.96
CA LYS A 581 -21.98 -38.08 10.74
C LYS A 581 -23.05 -37.10 10.21
N PRO A 582 -23.93 -37.52 9.29
CA PRO A 582 -25.03 -36.67 8.82
C PRO A 582 -25.91 -36.14 9.95
N THR A 583 -26.11 -36.91 11.03
CA THR A 583 -26.83 -36.47 12.22
C THR A 583 -26.19 -35.25 12.87
N GLU A 584 -24.86 -35.24 12.94
CA GLU A 584 -24.09 -34.15 13.56
C GLU A 584 -24.08 -32.90 12.69
N ILE A 585 -24.01 -33.06 11.36
CA ILE A 585 -24.16 -31.94 10.40
C ILE A 585 -25.53 -31.27 10.58
N MET A 586 -26.60 -32.06 10.70
CA MET A 586 -27.94 -31.56 10.93
C MET A 586 -28.06 -30.84 12.29
N GLU A 587 -27.45 -31.38 13.36
CA GLU A 587 -27.40 -30.73 14.68
C GLU A 587 -26.73 -29.34 14.60
N ILE A 588 -25.59 -29.23 13.89
CA ILE A 588 -24.87 -27.98 13.68
C ILE A 588 -25.69 -26.98 12.85
N PHE A 589 -26.34 -27.45 11.78
CA PHE A 589 -27.21 -26.64 10.94
C PHE A 589 -28.40 -26.07 11.73
N TYR A 590 -29.13 -26.92 12.48
CA TYR A 590 -30.28 -26.46 13.27
C TYR A 590 -29.87 -25.51 14.40
N SER A 591 -28.74 -25.77 15.06
CA SER A 591 -28.18 -24.85 16.06
C SER A 591 -27.94 -23.47 15.46
N SER A 592 -27.32 -23.41 14.27
CA SER A 592 -27.03 -22.14 13.58
C SER A 592 -28.30 -21.44 13.08
N LEU A 593 -29.25 -22.20 12.53
CA LEU A 593 -30.55 -21.69 12.04
C LEU A 593 -31.39 -21.06 13.16
N LEU A 594 -31.43 -21.70 14.33
CA LEU A 594 -32.15 -21.20 15.50
C LEU A 594 -31.50 -19.95 16.08
N ARG A 595 -30.16 -19.92 16.18
CA ARG A 595 -29.39 -18.74 16.62
C ARG A 595 -29.56 -17.53 15.70
N CYS A 596 -29.81 -17.75 14.41
CA CYS A 596 -30.16 -16.68 13.47
C CYS A 596 -31.64 -16.25 13.55
N GLY A 597 -32.44 -16.82 14.45
CA GLY A 597 -33.83 -16.43 14.67
C GLY A 597 -34.83 -16.90 13.61
N ARG A 598 -34.45 -17.86 12.75
CA ARG A 598 -35.29 -18.39 11.66
C ARG A 598 -36.23 -19.51 12.14
N PHE A 599 -37.05 -19.21 13.15
CA PHE A 599 -37.88 -20.20 13.85
C PHE A 599 -38.97 -20.86 12.99
N ARG A 600 -39.56 -20.12 12.04
CA ARG A 600 -40.60 -20.66 11.14
C ARG A 600 -40.04 -21.75 10.24
N LEU A 601 -38.93 -21.45 9.57
CA LEU A 601 -38.23 -22.41 8.72
C LEU A 601 -37.72 -23.60 9.54
N ALA A 602 -37.16 -23.36 10.73
CA ALA A 602 -36.75 -24.45 11.63
C ALA A 602 -37.92 -25.38 11.94
N LYS A 603 -39.10 -24.82 12.25
CA LYS A 603 -40.32 -25.60 12.48
C LYS A 603 -40.78 -26.37 11.24
N GLU A 604 -40.72 -25.76 10.07
CA GLU A 604 -41.07 -26.43 8.80
C GLU A 604 -40.11 -27.57 8.46
N LEU A 605 -38.80 -27.37 8.58
CA LEU A 605 -37.79 -28.40 8.31
C LEU A 605 -37.85 -29.54 9.34
N LEU A 606 -38.13 -29.21 10.61
CA LEU A 606 -38.28 -30.22 11.66
C LEU A 606 -39.57 -31.05 11.49
N MET A 607 -40.66 -30.45 11.00
CA MET A 607 -41.95 -31.15 10.81
C MET A 607 -42.15 -31.75 9.41
N GLY A 608 -41.42 -31.26 8.40
CA GLY A 608 -41.78 -31.39 6.99
C GLY A 608 -41.03 -32.43 6.16
N THR A 609 -39.99 -33.09 6.67
CA THR A 609 -39.19 -34.02 5.85
C THR A 609 -39.02 -35.41 6.47
N GLU A 610 -38.97 -36.45 5.63
CA GLU A 610 -38.63 -37.82 6.03
C GLU A 610 -37.19 -37.92 6.59
N THR A 611 -36.34 -36.94 6.30
CA THR A 611 -34.95 -36.81 6.78
C THR A 611 -34.85 -36.44 8.27
N THR A 612 -35.90 -35.90 8.89
CA THR A 612 -35.91 -35.53 10.32
C THR A 612 -36.12 -36.73 11.25
N ARG A 613 -36.42 -37.93 10.71
CA ARG A 613 -36.55 -39.17 11.51
C ARG A 613 -35.23 -39.70 12.07
N VAL A 614 -34.10 -39.05 11.77
CA VAL A 614 -32.76 -39.48 12.19
C VAL A 614 -32.32 -38.79 13.50
N LEU A 615 -32.89 -37.64 13.86
CA LEU A 615 -32.51 -36.91 15.08
C LEU A 615 -33.43 -37.31 16.26
N ASP A 616 -32.81 -37.57 17.41
CA ASP A 616 -33.54 -37.86 18.65
C ASP A 616 -34.30 -36.61 19.14
N ALA A 617 -35.54 -36.80 19.58
CA ALA A 617 -36.39 -35.73 20.09
C ALA A 617 -35.77 -35.02 21.31
N ASN A 618 -34.99 -35.75 22.11
CA ASN A 618 -34.26 -35.17 23.24
C ASN A 618 -33.18 -34.19 22.78
N LYS A 619 -32.42 -34.53 21.73
CA LYS A 619 -31.35 -33.68 21.21
C LYS A 619 -31.87 -32.41 20.56
N ILE A 620 -32.95 -32.51 19.80
CA ILE A 620 -33.59 -31.33 19.19
C ILE A 620 -34.08 -30.38 20.28
N ARG A 621 -34.67 -30.94 21.36
CA ARG A 621 -35.07 -30.15 22.53
C ARG A 621 -33.86 -29.43 23.15
N ASP A 622 -32.76 -30.14 23.38
CA ASP A 622 -31.58 -29.56 24.01
C ASP A 622 -31.00 -28.41 23.14
N ILE A 623 -30.96 -28.57 21.81
CA ILE A 623 -30.54 -27.51 20.87
C ILE A 623 -31.46 -26.29 20.93
N VAL A 624 -32.78 -26.49 21.03
CA VAL A 624 -33.76 -25.38 21.14
C VAL A 624 -33.59 -24.64 22.47
N ILE A 625 -33.37 -25.36 23.57
CA ILE A 625 -33.12 -24.76 24.89
C ILE A 625 -31.79 -23.99 24.88
N ASP A 626 -30.74 -24.56 24.31
CA ASP A 626 -29.44 -23.89 24.23
C ASP A 626 -29.49 -22.59 23.39
N ALA A 627 -30.25 -22.60 22.29
CA ALA A 627 -30.47 -21.40 21.47
C ALA A 627 -31.33 -20.36 22.21
N GLU A 628 -32.37 -20.78 22.93
CA GLU A 628 -33.16 -19.90 23.79
C GLU A 628 -32.27 -19.26 24.87
N HIS A 629 -31.39 -20.04 25.49
CA HIS A 629 -30.53 -19.55 26.55
C HIS A 629 -29.69 -18.37 26.06
N GLU A 630 -29.13 -18.48 24.87
CA GLU A 630 -28.34 -17.43 24.23
C GLU A 630 -29.15 -16.15 23.96
N PHE A 631 -30.39 -16.26 23.48
CA PHE A 631 -31.25 -15.08 23.28
C PHE A 631 -31.63 -14.41 24.60
N PHE A 632 -31.95 -15.21 25.62
CA PHE A 632 -32.36 -14.69 26.92
C PHE A 632 -31.19 -14.03 27.66
N ASP A 633 -30.01 -14.66 27.66
CA ASP A 633 -28.83 -14.15 28.37
C ASP A 633 -28.30 -12.87 27.72
N ASN A 634 -28.44 -12.74 26.39
CA ASN A 634 -28.09 -11.53 25.64
C ASN A 634 -29.22 -10.48 25.62
N ALA A 635 -30.34 -10.69 26.31
CA ALA A 635 -31.45 -9.73 26.30
C ALA A 635 -31.16 -8.51 27.18
N THR A 636 -31.25 -7.31 26.59
CA THR A 636 -31.07 -6.04 27.30
C THR A 636 -32.34 -5.59 28.04
N THR A 637 -33.50 -6.09 27.64
CA THR A 637 -34.80 -5.81 28.27
C THR A 637 -35.56 -7.12 28.44
N GLY A 638 -36.34 -7.26 29.51
CA GLY A 638 -37.23 -8.41 29.65
C GLY A 638 -38.56 -8.25 28.90
N ASN A 639 -38.67 -7.35 27.93
CA ASN A 639 -39.91 -7.21 27.18
C ASN A 639 -40.15 -8.46 26.30
N MET A 640 -41.07 -9.36 26.69
CA MET A 640 -41.36 -10.57 25.93
C MET A 640 -41.92 -10.34 24.51
N HIS A 641 -42.34 -9.11 24.20
CA HIS A 641 -42.86 -8.74 22.89
C HIS A 641 -41.83 -8.04 21.98
N ALA A 642 -40.62 -7.76 22.47
CA ALA A 642 -39.60 -7.04 21.72
C ALA A 642 -38.17 -7.58 21.97
N GLY A 643 -37.27 -7.37 21.00
CA GLY A 643 -35.86 -7.74 21.10
C GLY A 643 -35.61 -9.23 21.30
N ASN A 644 -34.48 -9.56 21.91
CA ASN A 644 -34.03 -10.94 22.09
C ASN A 644 -34.96 -11.77 22.98
N MET A 645 -35.67 -11.13 23.92
CA MET A 645 -36.64 -11.84 24.78
C MET A 645 -37.86 -12.35 24.00
N LYS A 646 -38.29 -11.63 22.96
CA LYS A 646 -39.27 -12.15 22.00
C LYS A 646 -38.71 -13.33 21.21
N GLN A 647 -37.45 -13.25 20.77
CA GLN A 647 -36.79 -14.33 20.02
C GLN A 647 -36.65 -15.60 20.87
N ALA A 648 -36.27 -15.47 22.14
CA ALA A 648 -36.25 -16.56 23.12
C ALA A 648 -37.62 -17.26 23.21
N LEU A 649 -38.70 -16.47 23.35
CA LEU A 649 -40.06 -17.02 23.41
C LEU A 649 -40.49 -17.71 22.11
N GLU A 650 -40.19 -17.12 20.95
CA GLU A 650 -40.50 -17.71 19.64
C GLU A 650 -39.66 -18.98 19.37
N CYS A 651 -38.43 -19.05 19.89
CA CYS A 651 -37.57 -20.24 19.82
C CYS A 651 -38.22 -21.43 20.53
N LEU A 652 -38.74 -21.24 21.76
CA LEU A 652 -39.42 -22.28 22.52
C LEU A 652 -40.73 -22.76 21.86
N LYS A 653 -41.37 -21.92 21.02
CA LYS A 653 -42.60 -22.26 20.27
C LYS A 653 -42.35 -23.10 19.01
N VAL A 654 -41.08 -23.33 18.63
CA VAL A 654 -40.72 -24.20 17.50
C VAL A 654 -41.20 -25.63 17.78
N LEU A 655 -41.03 -26.12 19.00
CA LEU A 655 -41.46 -27.44 19.45
C LEU A 655 -42.79 -27.38 20.24
N PRO A 656 -43.55 -28.48 20.31
CA PRO A 656 -44.67 -28.59 21.25
C PRO A 656 -44.21 -28.41 22.70
N ALA A 657 -45.04 -27.76 23.53
CA ALA A 657 -44.69 -27.43 24.91
C ALA A 657 -44.47 -28.71 25.76
N MET A 658 -43.21 -28.97 26.09
CA MET A 658 -42.76 -30.01 27.01
C MET A 658 -42.57 -29.41 28.42
N PRO A 659 -42.53 -30.22 29.50
CA PRO A 659 -42.37 -29.72 30.87
C PRO A 659 -41.14 -28.82 31.07
N GLU A 660 -40.01 -29.14 30.44
CA GLU A 660 -38.78 -28.35 30.53
C GLU A 660 -38.90 -27.03 29.77
N THR A 661 -39.42 -27.07 28.54
CA THR A 661 -39.71 -25.88 27.72
C THR A 661 -40.70 -24.95 28.42
N ARG A 662 -41.68 -25.51 29.15
CA ARG A 662 -42.67 -24.73 29.90
C ARG A 662 -42.03 -23.95 31.05
N LYS A 663 -41.04 -24.53 31.75
CA LYS A 663 -40.29 -23.83 32.81
C LYS A 663 -39.55 -22.61 32.26
N GLU A 664 -38.94 -22.72 31.08
CA GLU A 664 -38.26 -21.58 30.44
C GLU A 664 -39.27 -20.51 29.97
N ILE A 665 -40.44 -20.90 29.43
CA ILE A 665 -41.52 -19.96 29.10
C ILE A 665 -41.99 -19.21 30.36
N ASP A 666 -42.22 -19.93 31.46
CA ASP A 666 -42.64 -19.33 32.73
C ASP A 666 -41.57 -18.35 33.27
N LEU A 667 -40.27 -18.68 33.09
CA LEU A 667 -39.17 -17.78 33.46
C LEU A 667 -39.11 -16.51 32.60
N ILE A 668 -39.37 -16.61 31.28
CA ILE A 668 -39.48 -15.45 30.38
C ILE A 668 -40.64 -14.55 30.81
N GLU A 669 -41.80 -15.13 31.11
CA GLU A 669 -42.97 -14.39 31.61
C GLU A 669 -42.67 -13.70 32.94
N ALA A 670 -42.03 -14.39 33.89
CA ALA A 670 -41.62 -13.80 35.16
C ALA A 670 -40.62 -12.64 34.98
N THR A 671 -39.67 -12.80 34.05
CA THR A 671 -38.67 -11.78 33.73
C THR A 671 -39.33 -10.55 33.11
N HIS A 672 -40.35 -10.75 32.26
CA HIS A 672 -41.16 -9.67 31.71
C HIS A 672 -41.89 -8.88 32.78
N GLU A 673 -42.57 -9.58 33.68
CA GLU A 673 -43.28 -8.94 34.78
C GLU A 673 -42.32 -8.15 35.68
N LEU A 674 -41.20 -8.75 36.10
CA LEU A 674 -40.22 -8.10 36.99
C LEU A 674 -39.55 -6.88 36.35
N THR A 675 -39.03 -7.01 35.14
CA THR A 675 -38.14 -6.00 34.55
C THR A 675 -38.85 -4.96 33.67
N TRP A 676 -39.97 -5.33 33.04
CA TRP A 676 -40.68 -4.45 32.11
C TRP A 676 -41.97 -3.91 32.72
N THR A 677 -42.86 -4.78 33.22
CA THR A 677 -44.14 -4.35 33.81
C THR A 677 -43.93 -3.61 35.11
N TYR A 678 -43.10 -4.18 36.00
CA TYR A 678 -42.80 -3.62 37.30
C TYR A 678 -41.40 -2.98 37.38
N GLN A 679 -40.61 -2.89 36.32
CA GLN A 679 -39.35 -2.10 36.32
C GLN A 679 -38.50 -2.25 37.61
N THR A 680 -38.38 -3.48 38.10
CA THR A 680 -37.79 -3.78 39.41
C THR A 680 -36.32 -3.40 39.39
N LEU A 681 -35.84 -2.77 40.45
CA LEU A 681 -34.45 -2.35 40.56
C LEU A 681 -33.65 -3.39 41.36
N ASP A 682 -32.46 -3.73 40.89
CA ASP A 682 -31.52 -4.56 41.66
C ASP A 682 -30.95 -3.77 42.85
N ARG A 683 -30.55 -2.52 42.58
CA ARG A 683 -30.05 -1.53 43.54
C ARG A 683 -30.63 -0.17 43.20
N PRO A 684 -30.62 0.81 44.13
CA PRO A 684 -31.13 2.16 43.83
C PRO A 684 -30.48 2.73 42.56
N GLY A 685 -31.28 2.93 41.51
CA GLY A 685 -30.84 3.45 40.21
C GLY A 685 -30.30 2.42 39.21
N VAL A 686 -30.23 1.12 39.54
CA VAL A 686 -29.78 0.05 38.63
C VAL A 686 -30.95 -0.87 38.30
N ALA A 687 -31.34 -0.94 37.03
CA ALA A 687 -32.39 -1.82 36.55
C ALA A 687 -31.97 -3.29 36.61
N LEU A 688 -32.91 -4.17 36.98
CA LEU A 688 -32.70 -5.61 36.96
C LEU A 688 -32.68 -6.11 35.51
N MET A 689 -31.61 -6.84 35.13
CA MET A 689 -31.44 -7.38 33.78
C MET A 689 -31.91 -8.84 33.69
N PRO A 690 -32.38 -9.31 32.53
CA PRO A 690 -32.81 -10.70 32.33
C PRO A 690 -31.81 -11.75 32.80
N ILE A 691 -30.53 -11.63 32.41
CA ILE A 691 -29.47 -12.56 32.83
C ILE A 691 -29.34 -12.69 34.35
N GLN A 692 -29.58 -11.61 35.10
CA GLN A 692 -29.54 -11.61 36.57
C GLN A 692 -30.72 -12.37 37.17
N VAL A 693 -31.88 -12.35 36.52
CA VAL A 693 -33.06 -13.13 36.94
C VAL A 693 -32.76 -14.62 36.81
N ARG A 694 -32.19 -15.05 35.68
CA ARG A 694 -31.85 -16.46 35.46
C ARG A 694 -30.74 -16.96 36.38
N GLN A 695 -29.70 -16.17 36.60
CA GLN A 695 -28.56 -16.52 37.47
C GLN A 695 -28.85 -16.40 38.97
N SER A 696 -30.05 -15.99 39.37
CA SER A 696 -30.38 -15.82 40.79
C SER A 696 -30.50 -17.17 41.51
N ASN A 697 -29.66 -17.36 42.53
CA ASN A 697 -29.69 -18.57 43.37
C ASN A 697 -30.95 -18.63 44.24
N ASN A 698 -31.40 -17.48 44.77
CA ASN A 698 -32.64 -17.35 45.53
C ASN A 698 -33.60 -16.40 44.79
N ARG A 699 -34.58 -16.97 44.08
CA ARG A 699 -35.52 -16.19 43.25
C ARG A 699 -36.55 -15.43 44.09
N LEU A 700 -36.74 -15.77 45.37
CA LEU A 700 -37.59 -15.00 46.29
C LEU A 700 -37.02 -13.60 46.59
N ASP A 701 -35.70 -13.43 46.50
CA ASP A 701 -35.06 -12.12 46.66
C ASP A 701 -35.48 -11.13 45.56
N LEU A 702 -35.91 -11.62 44.40
CA LEU A 702 -36.43 -10.77 43.33
C LEU A 702 -37.79 -10.18 43.68
N ILE A 703 -38.65 -10.96 44.38
CA ILE A 703 -39.95 -10.50 44.88
C ILE A 703 -39.75 -9.47 45.99
N SER A 704 -38.80 -9.74 46.87
CA SER A 704 -38.26 -8.82 47.86
C SER A 704 -37.86 -7.45 47.25
N LYS A 705 -37.09 -7.45 46.16
CA LYS A 705 -36.70 -6.25 45.42
C LYS A 705 -37.89 -5.54 44.76
N LEU A 706 -38.84 -6.31 44.20
CA LEU A 706 -40.08 -5.78 43.61
C LEU A 706 -40.89 -4.99 44.66
N ILE A 707 -41.08 -5.57 45.84
CA ILE A 707 -41.81 -4.96 46.96
C ILE A 707 -41.16 -3.65 47.41
N ASN A 708 -39.83 -3.60 47.46
CA ASN A 708 -39.11 -2.39 47.84
C ASN A 708 -39.12 -1.31 46.74
N THR A 709 -39.27 -1.70 45.48
CA THR A 709 -39.28 -0.78 44.33
C THR A 709 -40.65 -0.12 44.15
N HIS A 710 -41.74 -0.89 44.25
CA HIS A 710 -43.12 -0.41 44.01
C HIS A 710 -43.96 -0.35 45.27
N ARG A 711 -44.24 0.88 45.72
CA ARG A 711 -45.22 1.08 46.80
C ARG A 711 -46.62 0.67 46.35
N GLY A 712 -47.35 -0.02 47.24
CA GLY A 712 -48.72 -0.46 46.96
C GLY A 712 -48.84 -1.78 46.19
N ILE A 713 -47.74 -2.45 45.81
CA ILE A 713 -47.79 -3.74 45.09
C ILE A 713 -48.53 -4.83 45.88
N TYR A 714 -48.52 -4.73 47.22
CA TYR A 714 -49.24 -5.61 48.14
C TYR A 714 -50.77 -5.63 47.92
N ARG A 715 -51.34 -4.63 47.24
CA ARG A 715 -52.75 -4.64 46.85
C ARG A 715 -53.05 -5.62 45.70
N LYS A 716 -52.02 -6.08 44.98
CA LYS A 716 -52.09 -7.05 43.88
C LYS A 716 -51.46 -8.39 44.29
N HIS A 717 -51.81 -8.91 45.45
CA HIS A 717 -51.17 -10.10 46.01
C HIS A 717 -51.29 -11.35 45.13
N GLU A 718 -52.40 -11.55 44.42
CA GLU A 718 -52.57 -12.66 43.47
C GLU A 718 -51.57 -12.59 42.31
N ASP A 719 -51.30 -11.40 41.77
CA ASP A 719 -50.35 -11.21 40.67
C ASP A 719 -48.93 -11.56 41.15
N VAL A 720 -48.55 -11.12 42.36
CA VAL A 720 -47.23 -11.42 42.94
C VAL A 720 -47.08 -12.91 43.30
N LEU A 721 -48.15 -13.57 43.73
CA LEU A 721 -48.15 -15.02 43.92
C LEU A 721 -48.01 -15.77 42.59
N SER A 722 -48.69 -15.30 41.54
CA SER A 722 -48.54 -15.87 40.20
C SER A 722 -47.09 -15.73 39.70
N LEU A 723 -46.45 -14.60 39.98
CA LEU A 723 -45.05 -14.35 39.66
C LEU A 723 -44.11 -15.29 40.42
N ALA A 724 -44.36 -15.54 41.70
CA ALA A 724 -43.60 -16.51 42.50
C ALA A 724 -43.67 -17.92 41.89
N ARG A 725 -44.86 -18.35 41.48
CA ARG A 725 -45.05 -19.63 40.79
C ARG A 725 -44.26 -19.68 39.48
N LYS A 726 -44.31 -18.62 38.66
CA LYS A 726 -43.55 -18.54 37.40
C LYS A 726 -42.03 -18.54 37.59
N LEU A 727 -41.53 -18.02 38.71
CA LEU A 727 -40.10 -18.10 39.08
C LEU A 727 -39.64 -19.51 39.47
N GLY A 728 -40.53 -20.51 39.48
CA GLY A 728 -40.20 -21.91 39.76
C GLY A 728 -40.72 -22.43 41.09
N TYR A 729 -41.52 -21.65 41.82
CA TYR A 729 -42.14 -22.05 43.10
C TYR A 729 -43.60 -22.52 42.93
N GLN A 730 -43.92 -23.25 41.85
CA GLN A 730 -45.31 -23.62 41.51
C GLN A 730 -45.98 -24.48 42.59
N ASP A 731 -45.20 -25.31 43.29
CA ASP A 731 -45.67 -26.25 44.32
C ASP A 731 -44.97 -26.04 45.68
N ASP A 732 -44.44 -24.83 45.94
CA ASP A 732 -43.73 -24.52 47.19
C ASP A 732 -44.60 -23.66 48.14
N LEU A 733 -45.21 -24.31 49.13
CA LEU A 733 -46.06 -23.68 50.12
C LEU A 733 -45.30 -22.68 51.01
N LEU A 734 -44.04 -22.99 51.34
CA LEU A 734 -43.20 -22.12 52.15
C LEU A 734 -42.89 -20.81 51.42
N ALA A 735 -42.61 -20.90 50.12
CA ALA A 735 -42.43 -19.73 49.27
C ALA A 735 -43.71 -18.87 49.19
N GLU A 736 -44.89 -19.48 48.98
CA GLU A 736 -46.16 -18.75 48.95
C GLU A 736 -46.42 -17.99 50.27
N VAL A 737 -46.21 -18.65 51.41
CA VAL A 737 -46.42 -18.05 52.74
C VAL A 737 -45.41 -16.94 53.01
N LYS A 738 -44.12 -17.14 52.67
CA LYS A 738 -43.08 -16.09 52.78
C LYS A 738 -43.42 -14.87 51.91
N VAL A 739 -43.92 -15.06 50.68
CA VAL A 739 -44.35 -13.96 49.80
C VAL A 739 -45.51 -13.18 50.40
N LEU A 740 -46.54 -13.86 50.92
CA LEU A 740 -47.66 -13.20 51.59
C LEU A 740 -47.21 -12.41 52.83
N ALA A 741 -46.30 -12.98 53.64
CA ALA A 741 -45.73 -12.31 54.79
C ALA A 741 -44.91 -11.06 54.39
N MET A 742 -44.12 -11.13 53.31
CA MET A 742 -43.38 -9.98 52.75
C MET A 742 -44.34 -8.87 52.29
N LEU A 743 -45.45 -9.21 51.63
CA LEU A 743 -46.45 -8.22 51.19
C LEU A 743 -47.20 -7.58 52.37
N ALA A 744 -47.58 -8.38 53.37
CA ALA A 744 -48.19 -7.89 54.60
C ALA A 744 -47.27 -6.94 55.37
N SER A 745 -45.97 -7.24 55.39
CA SER A 745 -44.91 -6.41 55.96
C SER A 745 -44.74 -5.08 55.22
N ALA A 746 -44.79 -5.09 53.88
CA ALA A 746 -44.73 -3.87 53.09
C ALA A 746 -45.95 -2.96 53.31
N ALA A 747 -47.16 -3.55 53.34
CA ALA A 747 -48.39 -2.82 53.67
C ALA A 747 -48.31 -2.18 55.08
N LEU A 748 -47.65 -2.85 56.01
CA LEU A 748 -47.43 -2.35 57.37
C LEU A 748 -46.48 -1.13 57.40
N VAL A 749 -45.39 -1.18 56.64
CA VAL A 749 -44.41 -0.09 56.53
C VAL A 749 -45.02 1.15 55.86
N ASP A 750 -45.93 0.97 54.90
CA ASP A 750 -46.66 2.05 54.23
C ASP A 750 -47.91 2.52 55.01
N GLU A 751 -48.09 2.05 56.26
CA GLU A 751 -49.18 2.41 57.18
C GLU A 751 -50.60 2.02 56.70
N GLU A 752 -50.71 1.05 55.77
CA GLU A 752 -51.99 0.48 55.33
C GLU A 752 -52.41 -0.72 56.18
N TYR A 753 -52.82 -0.44 57.41
CA TYR A 753 -53.13 -1.48 58.41
C TYR A 753 -54.27 -2.43 58.00
N GLU A 754 -55.28 -1.93 57.29
CA GLU A 754 -56.40 -2.74 56.80
C GLU A 754 -55.97 -3.75 55.73
N THR A 755 -55.09 -3.33 54.81
CA THR A 755 -54.56 -4.21 53.76
C THR A 755 -53.60 -5.23 54.38
N SER A 756 -52.76 -4.80 55.33
CA SER A 756 -51.87 -5.67 56.11
C SER A 756 -52.65 -6.73 56.89
N TYR A 757 -53.78 -6.36 57.53
CA TYR A 757 -54.67 -7.29 58.23
C TYR A 757 -55.22 -8.39 57.34
N ARG A 758 -55.73 -8.05 56.15
CA ARG A 758 -56.26 -9.02 55.19
C ARG A 758 -55.18 -9.98 54.69
N LEU A 759 -53.97 -9.46 54.43
CA LEU A 759 -52.84 -10.27 54.01
C LEU A 759 -52.36 -11.20 55.13
N CYS A 760 -52.27 -10.73 56.37
CA CYS A 760 -51.97 -11.58 57.54
C CYS A 760 -52.96 -12.73 57.68
N ARG A 761 -54.27 -12.46 57.54
CA ARG A 761 -55.30 -13.51 57.57
C ARG A 761 -55.10 -14.52 56.42
N ALA A 762 -54.84 -14.04 55.21
CA ALA A 762 -54.55 -14.92 54.07
C ALA A 762 -53.29 -15.77 54.29
N THR A 763 -52.24 -15.21 54.92
CA THR A 763 -51.03 -15.94 55.31
C THR A 763 -51.34 -17.07 56.30
N VAL A 764 -52.16 -16.79 57.32
CA VAL A 764 -52.56 -17.78 58.35
C VAL A 764 -53.47 -18.86 57.77
N ASP A 765 -54.46 -18.48 56.98
CA ASP A 765 -55.37 -19.42 56.32
C ASP A 765 -54.59 -20.39 55.41
N LYS A 766 -53.55 -19.89 54.71
CA LYS A 766 -52.66 -20.71 53.88
C LYS A 766 -51.73 -21.60 54.72
N ALA A 767 -51.13 -21.06 55.78
CA ALA A 767 -50.28 -21.84 56.69
C ALA A 767 -51.02 -23.01 57.34
N GLN A 768 -52.33 -22.85 57.64
CA GLN A 768 -53.16 -23.88 58.26
C GLN A 768 -53.77 -24.89 57.26
N SER A 769 -53.76 -24.58 55.96
CA SER A 769 -54.45 -25.38 54.94
C SER A 769 -53.76 -26.72 54.61
N HIS A 770 -52.45 -26.86 54.88
CA HIS A 770 -51.66 -28.06 54.56
C HIS A 770 -50.54 -28.28 55.60
N SER A 771 -50.38 -29.53 56.08
CA SER A 771 -49.20 -29.92 56.89
C SER A 771 -48.06 -30.28 55.93
N ASP A 772 -47.02 -29.45 55.91
CA ASP A 772 -45.86 -29.56 55.03
C ASP A 772 -44.58 -29.81 55.85
N LYS A 773 -43.51 -30.31 55.24
CA LYS A 773 -42.26 -30.67 55.93
C LYS A 773 -41.56 -29.50 56.64
N ASN A 774 -41.90 -28.27 56.28
CA ASN A 774 -41.35 -27.02 56.82
C ASN A 774 -42.35 -26.28 57.72
N GLU A 775 -43.27 -27.01 58.38
CA GLU A 775 -44.34 -26.46 59.22
C GLU A 775 -43.83 -25.41 60.24
N ASP A 776 -42.67 -25.65 60.85
CA ASP A 776 -42.04 -24.72 61.80
C ASP A 776 -41.67 -23.37 61.16
N GLU A 777 -41.08 -23.38 59.95
CA GLU A 777 -40.70 -22.14 59.24
C GLU A 777 -41.92 -21.41 58.67
N ILE A 778 -42.92 -22.15 58.20
CA ILE A 778 -44.19 -21.63 57.70
C ILE A 778 -44.92 -20.89 58.83
N ASN A 779 -45.06 -21.57 59.98
CA ASN A 779 -45.65 -21.00 61.18
C ASN A 779 -44.83 -19.80 61.66
N HIS A 780 -43.50 -19.90 61.63
CA HIS A 780 -42.60 -18.82 62.00
C HIS A 780 -42.86 -17.53 61.21
N ALA A 781 -42.88 -17.62 59.88
CA ALA A 781 -43.14 -16.46 59.01
C ALA A 781 -44.53 -15.86 59.23
N ALA A 782 -45.54 -16.71 59.46
CA ALA A 782 -46.93 -16.29 59.63
C ALA A 782 -47.22 -15.64 61.01
N TRP A 783 -46.72 -16.20 62.12
CA TRP A 783 -46.97 -15.61 63.44
C TRP A 783 -46.22 -14.29 63.63
N GLN A 784 -45.00 -14.18 63.09
CA GLN A 784 -44.15 -13.00 63.30
C GLN A 784 -44.75 -11.75 62.65
N ILE A 785 -45.28 -11.86 61.44
CA ILE A 785 -45.95 -10.73 60.78
C ILE A 785 -47.25 -10.34 61.49
N CYS A 786 -48.03 -11.32 61.95
CA CYS A 786 -49.23 -11.09 62.74
C CYS A 786 -48.91 -10.38 64.06
N PHE A 787 -47.90 -10.84 64.79
CA PHE A 787 -47.45 -10.21 66.03
C PHE A 787 -46.96 -8.78 65.81
N ASN A 788 -46.20 -8.53 64.74
CA ASN A 788 -45.71 -7.20 64.39
C ASN A 788 -46.86 -6.20 64.12
N LEU A 789 -47.92 -6.63 63.40
CA LEU A 789 -49.10 -5.79 63.17
C LEU A 789 -49.91 -5.57 64.45
N GLY A 790 -50.11 -6.61 65.27
CA GLY A 790 -50.88 -6.51 66.52
C GLY A 790 -50.26 -5.62 67.60
N ARG A 791 -48.92 -5.59 67.67
CA ARG A 791 -48.15 -4.78 68.63
C ARG A 791 -48.22 -3.27 68.37
N LEU A 792 -48.53 -2.84 67.14
CA LEU A 792 -48.45 -1.43 66.76
C LEU A 792 -49.56 -0.59 67.39
N ASP A 793 -49.18 0.33 68.28
CA ASP A 793 -50.11 1.27 68.92
C ASP A 793 -50.72 2.29 67.95
N ALA A 794 -50.10 2.50 66.79
CA ALA A 794 -50.60 3.38 65.74
C ALA A 794 -51.86 2.85 65.03
N TYR A 795 -52.14 1.54 65.12
CA TYR A 795 -53.35 0.98 64.55
C TYR A 795 -54.51 1.11 65.56
N GLU A 796 -55.48 1.96 65.22
CA GLU A 796 -56.57 2.38 66.13
C GLU A 796 -57.64 1.30 66.35
N ASP A 797 -57.78 0.33 65.43
CA ASP A 797 -58.79 -0.74 65.52
C ASP A 797 -58.35 -1.84 66.49
N LEU A 798 -58.73 -1.68 67.76
CA LEU A 798 -58.41 -2.63 68.84
C LEU A 798 -58.99 -4.03 68.59
N ASN A 799 -60.15 -4.13 67.92
CA ASN A 799 -60.80 -5.42 67.66
C ASN A 799 -59.98 -6.24 66.66
N ARG A 800 -59.57 -5.62 65.55
CA ARG A 800 -58.73 -6.29 64.56
C ARG A 800 -57.34 -6.59 65.09
N ARG A 801 -56.75 -5.73 65.94
CA ARG A 801 -55.48 -6.02 66.62
C ARG A 801 -55.55 -7.25 67.53
N GLN A 802 -56.61 -7.37 68.33
CA GLN A 802 -56.83 -8.56 69.15
C GLN A 802 -57.03 -9.82 68.29
N ASP A 803 -57.76 -9.70 67.19
CA ASP A 803 -58.00 -10.79 66.25
C ASP A 803 -56.70 -11.29 65.59
N ILE A 804 -55.83 -10.39 65.13
CA ILE A 804 -54.52 -10.75 64.57
C ILE A 804 -53.61 -11.39 65.62
N LEU A 805 -53.61 -10.86 66.85
CA LEU A 805 -52.85 -11.45 67.94
C LEU A 805 -53.41 -12.83 68.33
N ALA A 806 -54.72 -13.04 68.23
CA ALA A 806 -55.33 -14.37 68.40
C ALA A 806 -54.91 -15.33 67.27
N MET A 807 -54.88 -14.87 66.02
CA MET A 807 -54.33 -15.62 64.90
C MET A 807 -52.84 -15.95 65.11
N ALA A 808 -52.05 -15.01 65.63
CA ALA A 808 -50.64 -15.22 65.98
C ALA A 808 -50.49 -16.28 67.08
N LEU A 809 -51.37 -16.28 68.11
CA LEU A 809 -51.37 -17.24 69.22
C LEU A 809 -51.59 -18.69 68.76
N VAL A 810 -52.36 -18.90 67.69
CA VAL A 810 -52.57 -20.24 67.12
C VAL A 810 -51.30 -20.81 66.49
N LEU A 811 -50.43 -19.93 65.96
CA LEU A 811 -49.23 -20.32 65.21
C LEU A 811 -47.92 -20.10 65.99
N THR A 812 -47.97 -19.54 67.20
CA THR A 812 -46.75 -19.13 67.92
C THR A 812 -46.00 -20.34 68.47
N PRO A 813 -44.66 -20.39 68.36
CA PRO A 813 -43.85 -21.31 69.13
C PRO A 813 -44.08 -21.12 70.64
N PRO A 814 -44.00 -22.19 71.45
CA PRO A 814 -44.29 -22.14 72.89
C PRO A 814 -43.42 -21.13 73.66
N GLU A 815 -42.24 -20.80 73.13
CA GLU A 815 -41.30 -19.84 73.71
C GLU A 815 -41.81 -18.39 73.69
N HIS A 816 -42.62 -18.01 72.69
CA HIS A 816 -43.06 -16.62 72.48
C HIS A 816 -44.52 -16.36 72.83
N ILE A 817 -45.28 -17.39 73.26
CA ILE A 817 -46.69 -17.27 73.65
C ILE A 817 -46.89 -16.18 74.73
N HIS A 818 -45.98 -16.11 75.70
CA HIS A 818 -46.04 -15.12 76.78
C HIS A 818 -45.98 -13.69 76.24
N ASP A 819 -45.14 -13.43 75.24
CA ASP A 819 -44.95 -12.10 74.66
C ASP A 819 -46.18 -11.65 73.86
N VAL A 820 -46.78 -12.56 73.09
CA VAL A 820 -48.03 -12.29 72.36
C VAL A 820 -49.20 -12.05 73.33
N LEU A 821 -49.33 -12.88 74.37
CA LEU A 821 -50.38 -12.72 75.40
C LEU A 821 -50.23 -11.42 76.19
N ALA A 822 -49.00 -10.99 76.48
CA ALA A 822 -48.75 -9.75 77.20
C ALA A 822 -49.26 -8.53 76.41
N VAL A 823 -49.04 -8.51 75.09
CA VAL A 823 -49.56 -7.46 74.21
C VAL A 823 -51.08 -7.56 74.08
N TRP A 824 -51.63 -8.76 73.93
CA TRP A 824 -53.07 -8.99 73.83
C TRP A 824 -53.82 -8.49 75.08
N ARG A 825 -53.32 -8.82 76.29
CA ARG A 825 -53.90 -8.37 77.57
C ARG A 825 -53.86 -6.85 77.73
N LYS A 826 -52.76 -6.19 77.34
CA LYS A 826 -52.66 -4.72 77.36
C LYS A 826 -53.70 -4.03 76.47
N ILE A 827 -54.07 -4.66 75.35
CA ILE A 827 -55.12 -4.15 74.46
C ILE A 827 -56.51 -4.41 75.06
N ASP A 828 -56.70 -5.58 75.68
CA ASP A 828 -57.95 -5.95 76.35
C ASP A 828 -58.27 -5.05 77.55
N GLU A 829 -57.26 -4.64 78.30
CA GLU A 829 -57.38 -3.67 79.40
C GLU A 829 -57.77 -2.25 78.93
N LYS A 830 -57.42 -1.88 77.69
CA LYS A 830 -57.73 -0.57 77.10
C LYS A 830 -59.14 -0.50 76.50
N ARG A 831 -59.87 -1.61 76.42
CA ARG A 831 -61.29 -1.56 76.03
C ARG A 831 -62.08 -0.83 77.12
N PRO A 832 -63.00 0.08 76.75
CA PRO A 832 -64.04 0.46 77.68
C PRO A 832 -64.83 -0.80 78.04
N LYS A 833 -64.64 -1.31 79.26
CA LYS A 833 -65.65 -2.14 79.92
C LYS A 833 -66.85 -1.22 80.07
N ASP A 834 -67.91 -1.44 79.30
CA ASP A 834 -69.29 -1.19 79.71
C ASP A 834 -70.28 -1.48 78.57
N ILE A 835 -70.98 -2.60 78.70
CA ILE A 835 -72.43 -2.52 78.84
C ILE A 835 -72.75 -3.18 80.19
N PRO A 836 -73.08 -2.40 81.23
CA PRO A 836 -73.51 -2.94 82.52
C PRO A 836 -74.87 -3.61 82.36
N LEU A 837 -74.99 -4.81 82.94
CA LEU A 837 -76.19 -5.64 82.97
C LEU A 837 -77.38 -5.05 83.77
N ASP A 838 -77.38 -3.76 84.12
CA ASP A 838 -78.38 -3.12 85.00
C ASP A 838 -79.50 -2.34 84.28
N LEU A 839 -79.63 -2.49 82.95
CA LEU A 839 -80.81 -2.06 82.18
C LEU A 839 -81.67 -3.26 81.72
N LEU A 840 -81.78 -4.27 82.59
CA LEU A 840 -82.56 -5.49 82.36
C LEU A 840 -84.08 -5.24 82.44
N ASN A 841 -84.77 -5.65 81.38
CA ASN A 841 -86.13 -6.22 81.41
C ASN A 841 -87.29 -5.27 81.82
N PRO A 842 -88.55 -5.62 81.51
CA PRO A 842 -89.47 -4.72 80.85
C PRO A 842 -90.63 -4.31 81.78
N GLN A 843 -91.45 -3.41 81.28
CA GLN A 843 -92.78 -3.02 81.78
C GLN A 843 -92.79 -1.83 82.75
N SER A 844 -92.95 -0.63 82.18
CA SER A 844 -94.21 0.09 82.37
C SER A 844 -94.39 1.20 81.32
N ILE A 845 -95.51 1.11 80.61
CA ILE A 845 -96.39 2.21 80.20
C ILE A 845 -95.88 3.01 78.98
N GLU A 846 -96.26 2.62 77.76
CA GLU A 846 -97.51 2.96 77.05
C GLU A 846 -97.67 4.45 76.66
N GLU A 847 -98.06 4.57 75.39
CA GLU A 847 -98.86 5.60 74.74
C GLU A 847 -98.21 6.69 73.86
N GLN A 848 -98.83 6.75 72.66
CA GLN A 848 -98.97 7.85 71.70
C GLN A 848 -97.80 8.07 70.73
N SER A 849 -97.85 7.69 69.45
CA SER A 849 -98.84 7.83 68.36
C SER A 849 -98.32 8.78 67.28
N THR A 850 -98.64 8.43 66.03
CA THR A 850 -98.76 9.28 64.83
C THR A 850 -97.54 9.51 63.93
N SER A 851 -97.47 8.66 62.90
CA SER A 851 -97.62 8.99 61.47
C SER A 851 -96.91 10.21 60.86
N GLY A 852 -96.27 9.97 59.71
CA GLY A 852 -96.11 10.98 58.64
C GLY A 852 -94.85 10.72 57.82
N TRP A 853 -94.93 9.93 56.74
CA TRP A 853 -95.13 10.40 55.37
C TRP A 853 -94.07 11.39 54.86
N GLN A 854 -93.21 10.84 53.98
CA GLN A 854 -92.51 11.45 52.86
C GLN A 854 -92.56 12.98 52.68
N GLY A 855 -91.36 13.59 52.68
CA GLY A 855 -90.97 14.70 51.81
C GLY A 855 -89.59 14.34 51.24
N LEU A 856 -89.44 13.83 50.01
CA LEU A 856 -89.56 14.54 48.73
C LEU A 856 -88.77 15.85 48.69
N LEU A 857 -87.60 15.73 48.05
CA LEU A 857 -87.09 16.59 46.98
C LEU A 857 -86.41 17.93 47.31
N GLN A 858 -85.45 18.19 46.41
CA GLN A 858 -84.99 19.51 45.93
C GLN A 858 -84.03 20.27 46.86
N SER A 859 -82.99 20.93 46.36
CA SER A 859 -82.42 21.01 45.02
C SER A 859 -81.15 21.83 45.16
N ALA A 860 -80.11 21.39 44.46
CA ALA A 860 -79.31 22.19 43.54
C ALA A 860 -79.06 23.69 43.83
N LYS A 861 -77.75 23.97 43.76
CA LYS A 861 -77.14 25.00 42.89
C LYS A 861 -77.29 26.48 43.29
N LYS A 862 -76.08 27.04 43.43
CA LYS A 862 -75.48 28.13 42.64
C LYS A 862 -75.38 29.50 43.30
N HIS A 863 -74.10 29.91 43.38
CA HIS A 863 -73.54 31.16 42.86
C HIS A 863 -73.57 32.39 43.81
N GLN A 864 -72.57 33.26 43.87
CA GLN A 864 -71.26 33.43 43.19
C GLN A 864 -70.64 34.77 43.66
N TRP A 865 -69.34 34.94 43.36
CA TRP A 865 -68.57 36.18 43.07
C TRP A 865 -67.38 36.57 43.97
N LEU A 866 -66.19 36.20 43.45
CA LEU A 866 -64.98 37.00 43.11
C LEU A 866 -64.74 38.39 43.72
N LEU A 867 -63.48 38.63 44.12
CA LEU A 867 -62.36 39.35 43.43
C LEU A 867 -61.23 39.55 44.47
N GLY A 868 -59.92 39.55 44.21
CA GLY A 868 -59.09 39.48 43.02
C GLY A 868 -57.62 39.66 43.44
N ASP A 869 -56.74 38.96 42.73
CA ASP A 869 -55.34 39.23 42.30
C ASP A 869 -54.55 40.44 42.85
N LEU A 870 -53.25 40.26 43.18
CA LEU A 870 -52.09 40.92 42.53
C LEU A 870 -50.71 40.64 43.21
N LEU A 871 -49.77 40.14 42.37
CA LEU A 871 -48.29 40.34 42.29
C LEU A 871 -47.37 39.77 43.41
N GLY A 872 -46.20 39.17 43.16
CA GLY A 872 -45.42 38.93 41.93
C GLY A 872 -43.91 39.26 42.08
N ALA A 873 -43.06 38.22 42.01
CA ALA A 873 -41.70 38.20 41.39
C ALA A 873 -40.47 38.85 42.13
N PRO A 874 -39.20 38.63 41.69
CA PRO A 874 -38.51 37.34 41.43
C PRO A 874 -36.97 37.30 41.75
N ALA A 875 -36.36 36.13 41.48
CA ALA A 875 -35.07 35.89 40.78
C ALA A 875 -33.70 35.77 41.50
N SER A 876 -33.10 34.60 41.19
CA SER A 876 -31.73 34.33 40.70
C SER A 876 -30.51 34.17 41.62
N SER A 877 -29.89 32.99 41.42
CA SER A 877 -28.48 32.71 41.11
C SER A 877 -27.45 32.41 42.22
N ASN A 878 -26.68 31.36 41.89
CA ASN A 878 -25.26 31.12 42.12
C ASN A 878 -24.76 30.33 43.34
N GLU A 879 -24.22 29.15 42.98
CA GLU A 879 -22.81 28.74 43.11
C GLU A 879 -22.23 28.22 44.45
N THR A 880 -21.56 27.08 44.25
CA THR A 880 -20.27 26.60 44.79
C THR A 880 -20.07 26.32 46.28
N VAL A 881 -20.03 25.00 46.55
CA VAL A 881 -18.90 24.24 47.14
C VAL A 881 -18.04 24.93 48.20
N ALA A 882 -18.16 24.49 49.46
CA ALA A 882 -17.14 23.72 50.20
C ALA A 882 -17.39 23.75 51.72
N GLY A 883 -17.23 22.59 52.35
CA GLY A 883 -16.53 22.50 53.64
C GLY A 883 -17.35 22.66 54.92
N GLY A 884 -17.96 21.55 55.35
CA GLY A 884 -17.91 21.05 56.72
C GLY A 884 -18.54 21.87 57.86
N SER A 885 -19.67 21.40 58.38
CA SER A 885 -19.87 21.39 59.84
C SER A 885 -20.86 20.29 60.24
N ASP A 886 -20.41 19.49 61.19
CA ASP A 886 -21.19 18.59 62.03
C ASP A 886 -22.54 19.19 62.44
N ARG A 887 -23.64 18.47 62.20
CA ARG A 887 -24.91 18.72 62.89
C ARG A 887 -25.82 17.49 62.84
N THR A 888 -26.02 16.98 64.05
CA THR A 888 -27.08 16.07 64.50
C THR A 888 -28.43 16.38 63.84
N GLY A 889 -28.91 15.44 63.01
CA GLY A 889 -30.24 15.48 62.39
C GLY A 889 -31.01 14.22 62.75
N GLY A 890 -32.17 14.39 63.40
CA GLY A 890 -33.00 13.31 63.91
C GLY A 890 -33.42 12.28 62.86
N ARG A 891 -33.36 11.01 63.25
CA ARG A 891 -33.92 9.87 62.50
C ARG A 891 -35.40 10.13 62.22
N ARG A 892 -35.80 10.01 60.95
CA ARG A 892 -37.21 10.08 60.53
C ARG A 892 -37.93 8.83 61.05
N LYS A 893 -39.18 8.98 61.53
CA LYS A 893 -40.05 7.87 62.02
C LYS A 893 -40.10 6.66 61.09
N ARG A 894 -39.93 6.87 59.78
CA ARG A 894 -39.89 5.83 58.76
C ARG A 894 -38.69 4.87 58.88
N ASP A 895 -37.54 5.36 59.31
CA ASP A 895 -36.34 4.51 59.48
C ASP A 895 -36.42 3.66 60.76
N GLN A 896 -37.21 4.10 61.76
CA GLN A 896 -37.45 3.34 63.00
C GLN A 896 -38.42 2.16 62.82
N LEU A 897 -39.40 2.26 61.89
CA LEU A 897 -40.28 1.14 61.54
C LEU A 897 -39.54 0.09 60.70
N ARG A 898 -38.62 0.51 59.84
CA ARG A 898 -37.78 -0.39 59.02
C ARG A 898 -36.84 -1.25 59.89
N ASP A 899 -36.27 -0.69 60.96
CA ASP A 899 -35.44 -1.42 61.93
C ASP A 899 -36.27 -2.34 62.86
N MET A 900 -37.55 -2.04 63.11
CA MET A 900 -38.45 -2.88 63.94
C MET A 900 -38.93 -4.15 63.24
N VAL A 901 -38.96 -4.16 61.91
CA VAL A 901 -39.46 -5.27 61.10
C VAL A 901 -38.34 -6.29 60.77
N GLY A 902 -37.06 -5.90 60.90
CA GLY A 902 -35.91 -6.80 60.99
C GLY A 902 -35.54 -7.58 59.70
N GLY A 903 -34.25 -7.63 59.39
CA GLY A 903 -33.66 -8.30 58.21
C GLY A 903 -33.70 -9.84 58.21
N TRP A 904 -34.67 -10.46 58.89
CA TRP A 904 -34.82 -11.93 58.98
C TRP A 904 -35.69 -12.53 57.87
N LEU A 905 -36.41 -11.69 57.12
CA LEU A 905 -37.17 -12.09 55.92
C LEU A 905 -36.32 -12.13 54.63
N PHE A 906 -35.04 -11.73 54.71
CA PHE A 906 -34.14 -11.53 53.56
C PHE A 906 -32.75 -12.19 53.77
N GLN A 907 -32.69 -13.33 54.46
CA GLN A 907 -31.50 -14.20 54.53
C GLN A 907 -31.74 -15.53 53.83
#